data_AF-A0A955CEE8-F1
#
_entry.id   AF-A0A955CEE8-F1
#
_cell.length_a   1.000
_cell.length_b   1.000
_cell.length_c   1.000
_cell.angle_alpha   90.00
_cell.angle_beta   90.00
_cell.angle_gamma   90.00
#
_symmetry.space_group_name_H-M   'P 1'
#
loop_
_entity.id
_entity.type
_entity.pdbx_description
1 polymer ?
#
loop_
_entity_poly.entity_id
_entity_poly.type
_entity_poly.pdbx_seq_one_letter_code
_entity_poly.pdbx_strand_id
1 'polypeptide(L)'
;MTMEEATLAIEAHLSQYLENPEIAVDVLGYNSKVFYVVTQGAGLGDGVIILPSRGNETVLDAIGKIQGLQSNSSTRMWIARPGSNDCGGDQILPVDWLAVTQRGDTTTNFQILPGDRLYVSEDKLVAFDTKLGKLFSPFERMFGVTLLGTQTARQINFYNQGGNFGGGFGGFGGGQGGGVTGGAGAAGAGGYLGLLQSAQQIRNQRANVAALADSVEQLQASNDAGRIDRFQVDLARQALYNAQSQLLTAEAGYQSSLDGFKITLGLPPELDIKIEDPLLDHFNLLDPDLEQLQARVTSALARLREYRGTMGEAAPDADAAPALPAPPLDLAAIIAECEKLQKLVTERIAVVESDFEKVDAAAPHRREQLRQLAARPEAQSAELDPQLLDPAGLDKRIAQRRRDLDSLKQQIDRLWVQLERFDDDNAMDERELASALIETISSLSGRLLELSLLQAGARLEAITFQPIELNPEQALLIAAVNRRDWQNARASLVDTWRLIYFNANDLLSDLDIVFSGDIGNVGDNPLRIRDTRGRLRVGVEFDAPLTRLSERNVYRQSLIEFQQARRSYYQFRDRIQQGLRSTLRQVRLNEINFELRRAAVLVAISQVDLTQLRLSEPPQVGAEQQFGNTTARDLVQSLADLLNVQNDFLSVWVNHEVQRMGLDFDLGVMQLDPQGLRLEPPCTYAEYYELAMASCIDKRYPS
;
A
#
# COMPACT_ATOMS: atom_id res chain seq x y z
N MET A 1 16.03 9.17 -70.74
CA MET A 1 15.48 8.29 -71.78
C MET A 1 14.08 8.81 -72.07
N THR A 2 13.84 9.26 -73.29
CA THR A 2 12.49 9.67 -73.72
C THR A 2 11.62 8.43 -73.93
N MET A 3 10.29 8.59 -73.96
CA MET A 3 9.37 7.46 -74.19
C MET A 3 9.62 6.76 -75.52
N GLU A 4 9.98 7.54 -76.55
CA GLU A 4 10.34 7.02 -77.87
C GLU A 4 11.65 6.22 -77.82
N GLU A 5 12.66 6.70 -77.10
CA GLU A 5 13.93 5.96 -76.90
C GLU A 5 13.72 4.65 -76.14
N ALA A 6 12.88 4.66 -75.10
CA ALA A 6 12.57 3.47 -74.31
C ALA A 6 11.80 2.43 -75.13
N THR A 7 10.82 2.86 -75.92
CA THR A 7 10.05 1.98 -76.80
C THR A 7 10.96 1.34 -77.85
N LEU A 8 11.80 2.14 -78.53
CA LEU A 8 12.77 1.65 -79.52
C LEU A 8 13.79 0.67 -78.94
N ALA A 9 14.30 0.92 -77.73
CA ALA A 9 15.27 0.02 -77.10
C ALA A 9 14.65 -1.33 -76.73
N ILE A 10 13.39 -1.33 -76.30
CA ILE A 10 12.67 -2.54 -75.91
C ILE A 10 12.23 -3.33 -77.15
N GLU A 11 11.76 -2.65 -78.20
CA GLU A 11 11.47 -3.27 -79.50
C GLU A 11 12.73 -3.86 -80.16
N ALA A 12 13.86 -3.15 -80.09
CA ALA A 12 15.16 -3.64 -80.57
C ALA A 12 15.66 -4.87 -79.81
N HIS A 13 15.33 -4.99 -78.52
CA HIS A 13 15.67 -6.17 -77.74
C HIS A 13 14.73 -7.34 -78.02
N LEU A 14 13.43 -7.08 -78.18
CA LEU A 14 12.42 -8.11 -78.43
C LEU A 14 12.44 -8.65 -79.86
N SER A 15 12.90 -7.85 -80.83
CA SER A 15 13.11 -8.28 -82.22
C SER A 15 14.16 -9.39 -82.39
N GLN A 16 14.98 -9.65 -81.36
CA GLN A 16 15.90 -10.80 -81.34
C GLN A 16 15.15 -12.13 -81.14
N TYR A 17 13.90 -12.08 -80.65
CA TYR A 17 13.11 -13.25 -80.26
C TYR A 17 11.75 -13.31 -80.95
N LEU A 18 11.23 -12.19 -81.46
CA LEU A 18 9.90 -12.04 -82.06
C LEU A 18 9.99 -11.23 -83.37
N GLU A 19 9.26 -11.63 -84.40
CA GLU A 19 9.25 -10.92 -85.68
C GLU A 19 8.22 -9.76 -85.63
N ASN A 20 8.70 -8.51 -85.75
CA ASN A 20 7.93 -7.24 -85.68
C ASN A 20 7.08 -7.03 -84.40
N PRO A 21 7.69 -6.88 -83.21
CA PRO A 21 6.96 -6.54 -81.99
C PRO A 21 6.60 -5.04 -81.94
N GLU A 22 5.31 -4.72 -81.75
CA GLU A 22 4.83 -3.35 -81.45
C GLU A 22 4.48 -3.23 -79.96
N ILE A 23 4.96 -2.19 -79.28
CA ILE A 23 4.81 -2.04 -77.83
C ILE A 23 4.33 -0.63 -77.48
N ALA A 24 3.28 -0.54 -76.66
CA ALA A 24 2.82 0.71 -76.07
C ALA A 24 3.39 0.84 -74.64
N VAL A 25 4.27 1.82 -74.43
CA VAL A 25 4.79 2.19 -73.11
C VAL A 25 4.01 3.39 -72.60
N ASP A 26 3.54 3.37 -71.34
CA ASP A 26 2.91 4.52 -70.68
C ASP A 26 3.59 4.81 -69.33
N VAL A 27 3.72 6.09 -68.97
CA VAL A 27 4.35 6.52 -67.71
C VAL A 27 3.28 6.64 -66.64
N LEU A 28 3.23 5.66 -65.74
CA LEU A 28 2.28 5.61 -64.61
C LEU A 28 2.48 6.73 -63.56
N GLY A 29 3.57 7.51 -63.64
CA GLY A 29 3.75 8.74 -62.86
C GLY A 29 5.23 9.14 -62.66
N TYR A 30 5.52 10.43 -62.69
CA TYR A 30 6.85 10.97 -62.39
C TYR A 30 7.00 11.23 -60.87
N ASN A 31 7.61 10.30 -60.13
CA ASN A 31 7.87 10.43 -58.68
C ASN A 31 9.24 11.08 -58.34
N SER A 32 9.81 11.88 -59.24
CA SER A 32 11.17 12.41 -59.06
C SER A 32 11.25 13.83 -58.48
N LYS A 33 10.12 14.47 -58.18
CA LYS A 33 10.06 15.84 -57.61
C LYS A 33 9.32 15.84 -56.28
N VAL A 34 9.99 16.30 -55.23
CA VAL A 34 9.46 16.37 -53.85
C VAL A 34 9.59 17.78 -53.27
N PHE A 35 8.74 18.10 -52.30
CA PHE A 35 8.88 19.27 -51.42
C PHE A 35 8.81 18.81 -49.96
N TYR A 36 9.31 19.63 -49.05
CA TYR A 36 9.47 19.27 -47.65
C TYR A 36 8.59 20.14 -46.75
N VAL A 37 7.94 19.51 -45.77
CA VAL A 37 7.26 20.22 -44.68
C VAL A 37 8.05 19.95 -43.41
N VAL A 38 8.51 21.02 -42.76
CA VAL A 38 9.33 20.97 -41.54
C VAL A 38 8.55 21.58 -40.39
N THR A 39 8.26 20.77 -39.37
CA THR A 39 7.54 21.17 -38.16
C THR A 39 8.52 21.18 -36.98
N GLN A 40 8.73 22.33 -36.34
CA GLN A 40 9.61 22.41 -35.19
C GLN A 40 8.96 21.81 -33.94
N GLY A 41 9.60 20.80 -33.34
CA GLY A 41 9.03 20.02 -32.24
C GLY A 41 9.26 20.62 -30.84
N ALA A 42 9.16 21.95 -30.68
CA ALA A 42 9.24 22.63 -29.37
C ALA A 42 10.47 22.23 -28.51
N GLY A 43 11.63 22.04 -29.13
CA GLY A 43 12.86 21.61 -28.46
C GLY A 43 13.07 20.10 -28.29
N LEU A 44 12.21 19.24 -28.84
CA LEU A 44 12.38 17.77 -28.90
C LEU A 44 13.00 17.27 -30.22
N GLY A 45 13.29 18.18 -31.16
CA GLY A 45 13.79 17.90 -32.51
C GLY A 45 12.76 18.33 -33.57
N ASP A 46 13.21 18.51 -34.82
CA ASP A 46 12.34 18.94 -35.93
C ASP A 46 11.82 17.71 -36.69
N GLY A 47 10.51 17.69 -36.96
CA GLY A 47 9.88 16.70 -37.82
C GLY A 47 9.98 17.12 -39.29
N VAL A 48 10.39 16.22 -40.17
CA VAL A 48 10.48 16.48 -41.62
C VAL A 48 9.64 15.46 -42.37
N ILE A 49 8.67 15.94 -43.14
CA ILE A 49 7.80 15.11 -43.98
C ILE A 49 8.11 15.42 -45.44
N ILE A 50 8.35 14.37 -46.22
CA ILE A 50 8.65 14.45 -47.66
C ILE A 50 7.37 14.16 -48.43
N LEU A 51 6.94 15.09 -49.28
CA LEU A 51 5.72 14.96 -50.08
C LEU A 51 6.02 15.06 -51.58
N PRO A 52 5.34 14.27 -52.44
CA PRO A 52 5.50 14.37 -53.89
C PRO A 52 4.89 15.67 -54.42
N SER A 53 5.58 16.35 -55.35
CA SER A 53 5.15 17.58 -56.01
C SER A 53 4.54 17.25 -57.38
N ARG A 54 3.24 17.54 -57.56
CA ARG A 54 2.50 17.40 -58.82
C ARG A 54 2.41 18.71 -59.59
N GLY A 55 2.91 19.80 -59.01
CA GLY A 55 3.10 21.08 -59.67
C GLY A 55 1.94 22.05 -59.52
N ASN A 56 0.89 21.69 -58.78
CA ASN A 56 -0.26 22.54 -58.49
C ASN A 56 -0.58 22.69 -57.00
N GLU A 57 0.30 22.18 -56.11
CA GLU A 57 0.10 22.27 -54.67
C GLU A 57 0.28 23.70 -54.13
N THR A 58 -0.62 24.12 -53.23
CA THR A 58 -0.43 25.33 -52.42
C THR A 58 -0.08 25.01 -50.96
N VAL A 59 0.21 26.04 -50.16
CA VAL A 59 0.49 25.88 -48.72
C VAL A 59 -0.67 25.20 -47.98
N LEU A 60 -1.91 25.57 -48.29
CA LEU A 60 -3.10 24.93 -47.73
C LEU A 60 -3.17 23.43 -48.06
N ASP A 61 -2.86 23.04 -49.30
CA ASP A 61 -2.85 21.64 -49.71
C ASP A 61 -1.73 20.84 -49.02
N ALA A 62 -0.57 21.45 -48.82
CA ALA A 62 0.55 20.81 -48.12
C ALA A 62 0.23 20.53 -46.65
N ILE A 63 -0.39 21.48 -45.94
CA ILE A 63 -0.83 21.28 -44.56
C ILE A 63 -2.01 20.30 -44.48
N GLY A 64 -2.93 20.31 -45.46
CA GLY A 64 -4.00 19.33 -45.56
C GLY A 64 -3.49 17.89 -45.72
N LYS A 65 -2.43 17.69 -46.52
CA LYS A 65 -1.78 16.38 -46.73
C LYS A 65 -1.13 15.81 -45.47
N ILE A 66 -0.71 16.65 -44.51
CA ILE A 66 -0.15 16.21 -43.22
C ILE A 66 -1.20 16.12 -42.09
N GLN A 67 -2.49 16.16 -42.43
CA GLN A 67 -3.62 16.09 -41.49
C GLN A 67 -3.68 17.27 -40.49
N GLY A 68 -3.22 18.45 -40.89
CA GLY A 68 -3.26 19.66 -40.08
C GLY A 68 -2.02 19.90 -39.21
N LEU A 69 -2.07 20.94 -38.38
CA LEU A 69 -0.97 21.33 -37.49
C LEU A 69 -1.05 20.54 -36.17
N GLN A 70 0.10 20.08 -35.68
CA GLN A 70 0.20 19.37 -34.39
C GLN A 70 -0.01 20.34 -33.21
N SER A 71 -0.44 19.83 -32.05
CA SER A 71 -0.79 20.63 -30.86
C SER A 71 0.35 21.44 -30.24
N ASN A 72 1.60 21.17 -30.63
CA ASN A 72 2.81 21.87 -30.20
C ASN A 72 3.33 22.89 -31.24
N SER A 73 2.66 23.02 -32.38
CA SER A 73 3.07 23.87 -33.51
C SER A 73 2.32 25.21 -33.51
N SER A 74 3.01 26.31 -33.83
CA SER A 74 2.42 27.65 -33.92
C SER A 74 1.72 27.90 -35.27
N THR A 75 0.94 28.98 -35.34
CA THR A 75 0.29 29.50 -36.55
C THR A 75 1.26 30.19 -37.52
N ARG A 76 2.51 30.46 -37.11
CA ARG A 76 3.51 31.16 -37.93
C ARG A 76 4.25 30.17 -38.83
N MET A 77 4.22 30.44 -40.13
CA MET A 77 4.83 29.61 -41.17
C MET A 77 5.40 30.44 -42.32
N TRP A 78 6.38 29.88 -43.03
CA TRP A 78 6.96 30.48 -44.24
C TRP A 78 7.48 29.42 -45.19
N ILE A 79 7.52 29.72 -46.48
CA ILE A 79 8.24 28.90 -47.45
C ILE A 79 9.67 29.44 -47.59
N ALA A 80 10.65 28.57 -47.44
CA ALA A 80 12.03 28.82 -47.85
C ALA A 80 12.24 28.18 -49.23
N ARG A 81 12.35 29.03 -50.25
CA ARG A 81 12.58 28.64 -51.63
C ARG A 81 14.06 28.80 -51.98
N PRO A 82 14.74 27.73 -52.42
CA PRO A 82 16.12 27.84 -52.86
C PRO A 82 16.20 28.70 -54.12
N GLY A 83 17.00 29.77 -54.08
CA GLY A 83 17.21 30.67 -55.21
C GLY A 83 18.17 30.08 -56.25
N SER A 84 18.00 30.43 -57.53
CA SER A 84 18.80 29.92 -58.65
C SER A 84 19.89 30.88 -59.16
N ASN A 85 20.36 31.83 -58.33
CA ASN A 85 21.36 32.83 -58.74
C ASN A 85 22.75 32.52 -58.13
N ASP A 86 23.82 32.86 -58.85
CA ASP A 86 25.24 32.66 -58.50
C ASP A 86 25.71 33.29 -57.16
N CYS A 87 24.81 33.93 -56.39
CA CYS A 87 25.08 34.48 -55.06
C CYS A 87 24.28 33.80 -53.92
N GLY A 88 23.58 32.69 -54.18
CA GLY A 88 23.12 31.75 -53.14
C GLY A 88 22.23 32.31 -52.03
N GLY A 89 21.27 33.19 -52.35
CA GLY A 89 20.28 33.68 -51.37
C GLY A 89 18.98 32.86 -51.42
N ASP A 90 18.57 32.31 -50.27
CA ASP A 90 17.24 31.70 -50.10
C ASP A 90 16.13 32.76 -50.11
N GLN A 91 15.05 32.55 -50.86
CA GLN A 91 13.88 33.40 -50.84
C GLN A 91 12.90 32.95 -49.76
N ILE A 92 12.64 33.80 -48.76
CA ILE A 92 11.68 33.52 -47.69
C ILE A 92 10.34 34.19 -48.01
N LEU A 93 9.29 33.39 -48.15
CA LEU A 93 7.91 33.83 -48.40
C LEU A 93 7.07 33.63 -47.12
N PRO A 94 6.73 34.70 -46.38
CA PRO A 94 5.93 34.58 -45.16
C PRO A 94 4.47 34.26 -45.49
N VAL A 95 3.89 33.27 -44.80
CA VAL A 95 2.51 32.84 -45.01
C VAL A 95 1.65 33.26 -43.82
N ASP A 96 0.52 33.93 -44.07
CA ASP A 96 -0.48 34.26 -43.05
C ASP A 96 -1.55 33.18 -43.02
N TRP A 97 -1.33 32.16 -42.18
CA TRP A 97 -2.22 31.01 -42.07
C TRP A 97 -3.64 31.37 -41.64
N LEU A 98 -3.80 32.41 -40.80
CA LEU A 98 -5.11 32.83 -40.32
C LEU A 98 -5.92 33.48 -41.44
N ALA A 99 -5.26 34.31 -42.27
CA ALA A 99 -5.88 34.92 -43.44
C ALA A 99 -6.29 33.86 -44.49
N VAL A 100 -5.43 32.88 -44.74
CA VAL A 100 -5.70 31.79 -45.70
C VAL A 100 -6.86 30.90 -45.25
N THR A 101 -6.93 30.53 -43.97
CA THR A 101 -7.92 29.57 -43.47
C THR A 101 -9.25 30.18 -43.08
N GLN A 102 -9.25 31.30 -42.34
CA GLN A 102 -10.48 31.89 -41.79
C GLN A 102 -11.06 32.99 -42.67
N ARG A 103 -10.23 33.68 -43.46
CA ARG A 103 -10.65 34.82 -44.30
C ARG A 103 -10.66 34.49 -45.80
N GLY A 104 -10.21 33.29 -46.19
CA GLY A 104 -10.15 32.85 -47.59
C GLY A 104 -9.22 33.68 -48.47
N ASP A 105 -8.27 34.40 -47.88
CA ASP A 105 -7.36 35.29 -48.59
C ASP A 105 -6.24 34.47 -49.26
N THR A 106 -6.18 34.50 -50.59
CA THR A 106 -5.20 33.74 -51.38
C THR A 106 -3.87 34.46 -51.55
N THR A 107 -3.73 35.70 -51.08
CA THR A 107 -2.51 36.51 -51.29
C THR A 107 -1.25 35.89 -50.69
N THR A 108 -1.37 35.13 -49.61
CA THR A 108 -0.26 34.42 -48.96
C THR A 108 -0.34 32.90 -49.08
N ASN A 109 -1.32 32.37 -49.82
CA ASN A 109 -1.43 30.93 -50.15
C ASN A 109 -0.56 30.60 -51.38
N PHE A 110 0.76 30.73 -51.24
CA PHE A 110 1.69 30.53 -52.35
C PHE A 110 1.66 29.10 -52.89
N GLN A 111 1.93 28.97 -54.19
CA GLN A 111 2.18 27.68 -54.83
C GLN A 111 3.57 27.15 -54.43
N ILE A 112 3.62 25.89 -54.03
CA ILE A 112 4.82 25.19 -53.61
C ILE A 112 5.49 24.54 -54.81
N LEU A 113 6.79 24.80 -54.99
CA LEU A 113 7.59 24.26 -56.06
C LEU A 113 8.46 23.07 -55.59
N PRO A 114 8.91 22.19 -56.50
CA PRO A 114 9.87 21.15 -56.19
C PRO A 114 11.11 21.70 -55.48
N GLY A 115 11.46 21.13 -54.34
CA GLY A 115 12.60 21.57 -53.51
C GLY A 115 12.28 22.65 -52.47
N ASP A 116 11.08 23.23 -52.47
CA ASP A 116 10.65 24.18 -51.44
C ASP A 116 10.55 23.51 -50.06
N ARG A 117 10.84 24.29 -49.00
CA ARG A 117 10.67 23.88 -47.61
C ARG A 117 9.63 24.76 -46.93
N LEU A 118 8.48 24.18 -46.58
CA LEU A 118 7.47 24.86 -45.76
C LEU A 118 7.83 24.66 -44.29
N TYR A 119 8.24 25.73 -43.62
CA TYR A 119 8.55 25.73 -42.21
C TYR A 119 7.34 26.16 -41.38
N VAL A 120 7.03 25.37 -40.35
CA VAL A 120 6.07 25.70 -39.29
C VAL A 120 6.84 25.86 -37.99
N SER A 121 6.81 27.06 -37.41
CA SER A 121 7.55 27.35 -36.18
C SER A 121 6.88 26.77 -34.93
N GLU A 122 7.68 26.49 -33.91
CA GLU A 122 7.21 26.03 -32.59
C GLU A 122 6.37 27.10 -31.86
N ASP A 123 5.47 26.65 -30.98
CA ASP A 123 4.85 27.54 -29.99
C ASP A 123 5.87 27.90 -28.89
N LYS A 124 6.11 29.19 -28.71
CA LYS A 124 7.10 29.71 -27.75
C LYS A 124 6.75 29.38 -26.29
N LEU A 125 5.47 29.21 -25.96
CA LEU A 125 5.05 28.85 -24.59
C LEU A 125 5.35 27.37 -24.30
N VAL A 126 5.08 26.49 -25.27
CA VAL A 126 5.35 25.04 -25.18
C VAL A 126 6.86 24.76 -25.20
N ALA A 127 7.62 25.49 -26.01
CA ALA A 127 9.08 25.38 -26.06
C ALA A 127 9.77 25.90 -24.79
N PHE A 128 9.18 26.90 -24.12
CA PHE A 128 9.67 27.40 -22.82
C PHE A 128 9.45 26.40 -21.70
N ASP A 129 8.27 25.77 -21.63
CA ASP A 129 7.95 24.72 -20.66
C ASP A 129 8.86 23.49 -20.83
N THR A 130 9.07 23.07 -22.08
CA THR A 130 9.99 21.97 -22.41
C THR A 130 11.46 22.30 -22.08
N LYS A 131 11.87 23.57 -22.22
CA LYS A 131 13.20 24.04 -21.81
C LYS A 131 13.36 24.10 -20.30
N LEU A 132 12.35 24.55 -19.55
CA LEU A 132 12.34 24.50 -18.08
C LEU A 132 12.46 23.05 -17.62
N GLY A 133 11.65 22.14 -18.17
CA GLY A 133 11.72 20.71 -17.86
C GLY A 133 13.11 20.10 -18.12
N LYS A 134 13.76 20.45 -19.24
CA LYS A 134 15.14 19.99 -19.53
C LYS A 134 16.18 20.59 -18.57
N LEU A 135 16.05 21.86 -18.19
CA LEU A 135 16.96 22.53 -17.25
C LEU A 135 16.82 22.00 -15.82
N PHE A 136 15.60 21.65 -15.40
CA PHE A 136 15.30 21.18 -14.05
C PHE A 136 15.35 19.65 -13.89
N SER A 137 15.35 18.87 -14.98
CA SER A 137 15.46 17.40 -14.94
C SER A 137 16.67 16.80 -14.20
N PRO A 138 17.83 17.50 -14.06
CA PRO A 138 18.92 17.06 -13.18
C PRO A 138 18.78 17.57 -11.74
N PHE A 139 18.09 18.68 -11.51
CA PHE A 139 17.96 19.33 -10.21
C PHE A 139 16.81 18.77 -9.35
N GLU A 140 15.74 18.25 -9.97
CA GLU A 140 14.68 17.51 -9.29
C GLU A 140 15.13 16.13 -8.75
N ARG A 141 16.32 15.65 -9.14
CA ARG A 141 16.96 14.46 -8.55
C ARG A 141 17.96 14.77 -7.44
N MET A 142 18.23 16.04 -7.14
CA MET A 142 19.25 16.44 -6.17
C MET A 142 18.74 17.33 -5.02
N PHE A 143 17.57 17.96 -5.13
CA PHE A 143 17.04 18.83 -4.07
C PHE A 143 15.55 18.57 -3.80
N GLY A 144 15.27 17.49 -3.07
CA GLY A 144 14.02 17.36 -2.33
C GLY A 144 14.24 17.68 -0.86
N VAL A 145 14.07 18.95 -0.44
CA VAL A 145 13.60 19.36 0.91
C VAL A 145 12.93 20.74 0.80
N THR A 146 11.79 20.86 1.48
CA THR A 146 10.70 21.85 1.48
C THR A 146 11.00 23.28 1.96
N LEU A 147 10.17 24.25 1.53
CA LEU A 147 9.69 25.34 2.40
C LEU A 147 8.26 25.79 2.00
N LEU A 148 7.35 25.69 2.97
CA LEU A 148 5.93 26.07 2.93
C LEU A 148 5.70 27.58 2.72
N GLY A 149 4.58 27.92 2.07
CA GLY A 149 3.95 29.22 2.25
C GLY A 149 2.99 29.66 1.13
N THR A 150 1.76 29.17 1.13
CA THR A 150 0.51 29.98 1.15
C THR A 150 -0.71 29.08 0.96
N GLN A 151 -1.56 29.07 1.98
CA GLN A 151 -2.87 28.44 1.99
C GLN A 151 -3.91 29.35 1.32
N THR A 152 -5.02 28.70 0.95
CA THR A 152 -6.40 29.20 0.72
C THR A 152 -6.72 29.82 -0.65
N ALA A 153 -7.44 29.05 -1.48
CA ALA A 153 -8.88 29.27 -1.64
C ALA A 153 -9.58 28.10 -2.37
N ARG A 154 -10.61 27.57 -1.70
CA ARG A 154 -11.85 26.93 -2.21
C ARG A 154 -11.84 25.45 -2.60
N GLN A 155 -12.23 24.68 -1.59
CA GLN A 155 -13.17 23.57 -1.66
C GLN A 155 -14.50 23.98 -2.35
N ILE A 156 -15.03 23.10 -3.22
CA ILE A 156 -16.42 22.60 -3.25
C ILE A 156 -16.52 21.45 -4.28
N ASN A 157 -17.06 20.33 -3.79
CA ASN A 157 -17.77 19.21 -4.42
C ASN A 157 -17.90 19.18 -5.95
N PHE A 158 -17.58 18.04 -6.57
CA PHE A 158 -18.53 17.33 -7.44
C PHE A 158 -18.21 15.83 -7.46
N TYR A 159 -19.21 15.05 -7.05
CA TYR A 159 -19.37 13.64 -7.40
C TYR A 159 -19.71 13.54 -8.90
N ASN A 160 -19.39 12.38 -9.47
CA ASN A 160 -20.02 11.72 -10.62
C ASN A 160 -19.21 11.68 -11.95
N GLN A 161 -18.88 10.44 -12.31
CA GLN A 161 -18.82 9.87 -13.67
C GLN A 161 -17.47 9.91 -14.43
N GLY A 162 -16.88 8.73 -14.65
CA GLY A 162 -15.83 8.52 -15.66
C GLY A 162 -14.92 7.31 -15.42
N GLY A 163 -15.39 6.12 -15.79
CA GLY A 163 -14.77 4.80 -15.55
C GLY A 163 -13.28 4.63 -15.85
N ASN A 164 -12.60 3.92 -14.94
CA ASN A 164 -11.31 3.29 -15.18
C ASN A 164 -11.46 1.76 -14.98
N PHE A 165 -11.83 1.07 -16.07
CA PHE A 165 -11.75 -0.38 -16.19
C PHE A 165 -10.36 -0.70 -16.75
N GLY A 166 -9.55 -1.41 -15.99
CA GLY A 166 -8.21 -1.84 -16.38
C GLY A 166 -7.51 -2.56 -15.25
N GLY A 167 -7.74 -3.87 -15.14
CA GLY A 167 -7.09 -4.74 -14.16
C GLY A 167 -5.58 -4.82 -14.37
N GLY A 168 -4.86 -4.87 -13.24
CA GLY A 168 -3.41 -5.00 -13.20
C GLY A 168 -2.93 -5.13 -11.77
N PHE A 169 -3.06 -6.33 -11.19
CA PHE A 169 -2.30 -6.73 -10.01
C PHE A 169 -0.83 -6.86 -10.43
N GLY A 170 -0.01 -5.86 -10.11
CA GLY A 170 1.41 -5.86 -10.41
C GLY A 170 2.09 -4.56 -9.99
N GLY A 171 2.86 -4.60 -8.90
CA GLY A 171 3.80 -3.53 -8.58
C GLY A 171 3.92 -3.17 -7.10
N PHE A 172 4.31 -4.11 -6.24
CA PHE A 172 5.10 -3.73 -5.06
C PHE A 172 6.51 -3.42 -5.56
N GLY A 173 6.75 -2.15 -5.91
CA GLY A 173 8.01 -1.74 -6.51
C GLY A 173 8.03 -0.28 -6.98
N GLY A 174 8.09 0.64 -6.01
CA GLY A 174 8.72 1.96 -6.20
C GLY A 174 7.80 3.11 -6.63
N GLY A 175 7.57 4.04 -5.68
CA GLY A 175 7.29 5.44 -6.01
C GLY A 175 5.85 5.90 -5.85
N GLN A 176 5.28 5.78 -4.65
CA GLN A 176 4.19 6.65 -4.23
C GLN A 176 4.61 7.36 -2.94
N GLY A 177 4.73 8.69 -3.03
CA GLY A 177 4.97 9.55 -1.88
C GLY A 177 3.78 9.46 -0.92
N GLY A 178 3.88 8.56 0.05
CA GLY A 178 3.19 8.70 1.32
C GLY A 178 3.78 9.92 2.01
N GLY A 179 2.95 10.95 2.20
CA GLY A 179 3.31 12.09 3.03
C GLY A 179 3.73 11.61 4.41
N VAL A 180 4.93 11.97 4.83
CA VAL A 180 5.40 11.84 6.20
C VAL A 180 4.62 12.86 7.03
N THR A 181 3.46 12.45 7.54
CA THR A 181 2.86 13.11 8.70
C THR A 181 3.66 12.69 9.93
N GLY A 182 4.20 13.67 10.65
CA GLY A 182 4.98 13.48 11.87
C GLY A 182 4.26 12.58 12.88
N GLY A 183 4.79 11.39 13.02
CA GLY A 183 4.29 10.26 13.79
C GLY A 183 4.95 9.05 13.15
N ALA A 184 5.50 8.13 13.93
CA ALA A 184 6.12 6.91 13.42
C ALA A 184 5.05 5.93 12.87
N GLY A 185 4.32 6.38 11.84
CA GLY A 185 3.20 5.70 11.20
C GLY A 185 3.70 4.72 10.15
N ALA A 186 3.98 3.50 10.59
CA ALA A 186 3.41 2.29 10.03
C ALA A 186 2.47 2.51 8.82
N ALA A 187 2.89 2.18 7.59
CA ALA A 187 1.98 2.14 6.44
C ALA A 187 0.85 1.14 6.73
N GLY A 188 -0.41 1.54 6.63
CA GLY A 188 -1.53 0.64 6.97
C GLY A 188 -1.54 -0.62 6.10
N ALA A 189 -1.82 -1.78 6.71
CA ALA A 189 -2.02 -3.01 5.96
C ALA A 189 -3.29 -2.88 5.09
N GLY A 190 -3.17 -3.17 3.80
CA GLY A 190 -4.30 -3.24 2.88
C GLY A 190 -4.92 -4.64 2.84
N GLY A 191 -6.09 -4.75 2.21
CA GLY A 191 -6.76 -6.04 1.98
C GLY A 191 -7.18 -6.74 3.28
N TYR A 192 -6.98 -8.06 3.34
CA TYR A 192 -7.48 -8.91 4.41
C TYR A 192 -6.94 -8.56 5.81
N LEU A 193 -5.62 -8.44 5.95
CA LEU A 193 -4.99 -8.09 7.24
C LEU A 193 -5.38 -6.67 7.69
N GLY A 194 -5.57 -5.75 6.74
CA GLY A 194 -6.10 -4.42 7.03
C GLY A 194 -7.50 -4.45 7.64
N LEU A 195 -8.39 -5.30 7.11
CA LEU A 195 -9.73 -5.46 7.66
C LEU A 195 -9.73 -6.07 9.05
N LEU A 196 -8.88 -7.09 9.29
CA LEU A 196 -8.70 -7.63 10.64
C LEU A 196 -8.17 -6.56 11.61
N GLN A 197 -7.18 -5.77 11.18
CA GLN A 197 -6.62 -4.69 11.98
C GLN A 197 -7.68 -3.64 12.32
N SER A 198 -8.47 -3.18 11.34
CA SER A 198 -9.56 -2.22 11.56
C SER A 198 -10.65 -2.77 12.48
N ALA A 199 -11.00 -4.05 12.35
CA ALA A 199 -11.96 -4.70 13.24
C ALA A 199 -11.43 -4.73 14.69
N GLN A 200 -10.14 -5.02 14.90
CA GLN A 200 -9.54 -5.00 16.22
C GLN A 200 -9.43 -3.57 16.79
N GLN A 201 -9.11 -2.57 15.98
CA GLN A 201 -9.11 -1.16 16.39
C GLN A 201 -10.51 -0.70 16.83
N ILE A 202 -11.58 -1.14 16.15
CA ILE A 202 -12.97 -0.87 16.56
C ILE A 202 -13.26 -1.52 17.91
N ARG A 203 -12.79 -2.75 18.17
CA ARG A 203 -12.93 -3.39 19.49
C ARG A 203 -12.23 -2.58 20.58
N ASN A 204 -10.98 -2.16 20.36
CA ASN A 204 -10.23 -1.31 21.29
C ASN A 204 -10.94 0.04 21.53
N GLN A 205 -11.51 0.65 20.48
CA GLN A 205 -12.27 1.90 20.60
C GLN A 205 -13.54 1.71 21.44
N ARG A 206 -14.26 0.59 21.28
CA ARG A 206 -15.45 0.27 22.10
C ARG A 206 -15.09 0.13 23.57
N ALA A 207 -14.00 -0.58 23.89
CA ALA A 207 -13.47 -0.68 25.24
C ALA A 207 -13.15 0.71 25.83
N ASN A 208 -12.48 1.58 25.06
CA ASN A 208 -12.19 2.95 25.49
C ASN A 208 -13.48 3.78 25.73
N VAL A 209 -14.50 3.64 24.88
CA VAL A 209 -15.80 4.30 25.08
C VAL A 209 -16.47 3.82 26.38
N ALA A 210 -16.43 2.52 26.67
CA ALA A 210 -16.96 1.97 27.91
C ALA A 210 -16.21 2.51 29.14
N ALA A 211 -14.88 2.48 29.12
CA ALA A 211 -14.05 3.01 30.21
C ALA A 211 -14.28 4.52 30.44
N LEU A 212 -14.47 5.32 29.39
CA LEU A 212 -14.80 6.74 29.50
C LEU A 212 -16.21 6.97 30.05
N ALA A 213 -17.18 6.13 29.70
CA ALA A 213 -18.54 6.21 30.24
C ALA A 213 -18.53 5.94 31.75
N ASP A 214 -17.83 4.91 32.20
CA ASP A 214 -17.66 4.58 33.61
C ASP A 214 -16.93 5.71 34.36
N SER A 215 -15.89 6.28 33.75
CA SER A 215 -15.17 7.44 34.30
C SER A 215 -16.09 8.65 34.50
N VAL A 216 -16.97 8.96 33.54
CA VAL A 216 -17.96 10.05 33.67
C VAL A 216 -18.89 9.82 34.84
N GLU A 217 -19.36 8.59 35.04
CA GLU A 217 -20.24 8.24 36.16
C GLU A 217 -19.53 8.41 37.51
N GLN A 218 -18.29 7.93 37.63
CA GLN A 218 -17.49 8.07 38.85
C GLN A 218 -17.18 9.54 39.17
N LEU A 219 -16.86 10.34 38.15
CA LEU A 219 -16.62 11.77 38.31
C LEU A 219 -17.91 12.52 38.68
N GLN A 220 -19.05 12.17 38.10
CA GLN A 220 -20.35 12.75 38.48
C GLN A 220 -20.63 12.49 39.97
N ALA A 221 -20.47 11.24 40.43
CA ALA A 221 -20.65 10.90 41.84
C ALA A 221 -19.68 11.67 42.75
N SER A 222 -18.46 11.93 42.28
CA SER A 222 -17.47 12.73 43.00
C SER A 222 -17.84 14.22 43.04
N ASN A 223 -18.48 14.74 42.00
CA ASN A 223 -18.99 16.12 41.95
C ASN A 223 -20.18 16.30 42.87
N ASP A 224 -21.12 15.35 42.87
CA ASP A 224 -22.28 15.34 43.76
C ASP A 224 -21.85 15.30 45.24
N ALA A 225 -20.72 14.64 45.52
CA ALA A 225 -20.07 14.61 46.83
C ALA A 225 -19.21 15.85 47.14
N GLY A 226 -19.19 16.86 46.27
CA GLY A 226 -18.40 18.10 46.44
C GLY A 226 -16.88 17.93 46.32
N ARG A 227 -16.39 16.79 45.85
CA ARG A 227 -14.95 16.46 45.78
C ARG A 227 -14.27 16.95 44.49
N ILE A 228 -15.03 17.21 43.44
CA ILE A 228 -14.51 17.79 42.19
C ILE A 228 -15.44 18.90 41.67
N ASP A 229 -14.90 19.75 40.80
CA ASP A 229 -15.66 20.76 40.07
C ASP A 229 -16.46 20.16 38.89
N ARG A 230 -17.60 20.77 38.57
CA ARG A 230 -18.47 20.38 37.45
C ARG A 230 -17.74 20.44 36.11
N PHE A 231 -16.81 21.38 35.95
CA PHE A 231 -15.98 21.47 34.74
C PHE A 231 -15.22 20.17 34.45
N GLN A 232 -14.74 19.47 35.48
CA GLN A 232 -14.03 18.20 35.31
C GLN A 232 -14.96 17.09 34.79
N VAL A 233 -16.22 17.09 35.20
CA VAL A 233 -17.25 16.17 34.68
C VAL A 233 -17.58 16.49 33.21
N ASP A 234 -17.75 17.78 32.88
CA ASP A 234 -18.04 18.21 31.53
C ASP A 234 -16.90 17.89 30.55
N LEU A 235 -15.64 17.97 31.01
CA LEU A 235 -14.46 17.54 30.24
C LEU A 235 -14.51 16.04 29.91
N ALA A 236 -14.82 15.19 30.90
CA ALA A 236 -14.92 13.75 30.70
C ALA A 236 -16.09 13.40 29.75
N ARG A 237 -17.24 14.08 29.87
CA ARG A 237 -18.37 13.93 28.94
C ARG A 237 -18.01 14.32 27.51
N GLN A 238 -17.26 15.40 27.33
CA GLN A 238 -16.79 15.81 26.01
C GLN A 238 -15.87 14.74 25.39
N ALA A 239 -14.98 14.15 26.19
CA ALA A 239 -14.11 13.07 25.73
C ALA A 239 -14.91 11.81 25.33
N LEU A 240 -15.92 11.44 26.10
CA LEU A 240 -16.84 10.35 25.77
C LEU A 240 -17.54 10.58 24.42
N TYR A 241 -18.11 11.76 24.19
CA TYR A 241 -18.78 12.08 22.91
C TYR A 241 -17.81 12.04 21.72
N ASN A 242 -16.58 12.53 21.90
CA ASN A 242 -15.54 12.44 20.87
C ASN A 242 -15.20 10.98 20.56
N ALA A 243 -15.03 10.14 21.59
CA ALA A 243 -14.73 8.72 21.43
C ALA A 243 -15.87 7.96 20.74
N GLN A 244 -17.14 8.28 21.04
CA GLN A 244 -18.31 7.73 20.36
C GLN A 244 -18.35 8.15 18.88
N SER A 245 -18.07 9.42 18.57
CA SER A 245 -18.00 9.89 17.17
C SER A 245 -16.89 9.18 16.39
N GLN A 246 -15.73 8.94 17.01
CA GLN A 246 -14.62 8.19 16.40
C GLN A 246 -15.02 6.74 16.13
N LEU A 247 -15.73 6.10 17.08
CA LEU A 247 -16.24 4.73 16.91
C LEU A 247 -17.17 4.61 15.70
N LEU A 248 -18.17 5.50 15.58
CA LEU A 248 -19.10 5.50 14.46
C LEU A 248 -18.38 5.73 13.11
N THR A 249 -17.38 6.60 13.11
CA THR A 249 -16.55 6.86 11.92
C THR A 249 -15.72 5.64 11.53
N ALA A 250 -15.11 4.96 12.51
CA ALA A 250 -14.32 3.75 12.29
C ALA A 250 -15.20 2.61 11.75
N GLU A 251 -16.41 2.44 12.28
CA GLU A 251 -17.38 1.45 11.79
C GLU A 251 -17.79 1.71 10.34
N ALA A 252 -18.11 2.96 9.98
CA ALA A 252 -18.44 3.31 8.60
C ALA A 252 -17.24 3.14 7.64
N GLY A 253 -16.03 3.46 8.10
CA GLY A 253 -14.79 3.24 7.35
C GLY A 253 -14.48 1.76 7.13
N TYR A 254 -14.74 0.91 8.14
CA TYR A 254 -14.63 -0.54 8.01
C TYR A 254 -15.59 -1.10 6.97
N GLN A 255 -16.87 -0.67 6.96
CA GLN A 255 -17.84 -1.10 5.94
C GLN A 255 -17.38 -0.71 4.53
N SER A 256 -16.89 0.52 4.36
CA SER A 256 -16.36 0.99 3.07
C SER A 256 -15.16 0.15 2.59
N SER A 257 -14.28 -0.23 3.53
CA SER A 257 -13.11 -1.05 3.25
C SER A 257 -13.48 -2.50 2.91
N LEU A 258 -14.49 -3.03 3.61
CA LEU A 258 -15.05 -4.36 3.38
C LEU A 258 -15.71 -4.45 2.00
N ASP A 259 -16.43 -3.41 1.57
CA ASP A 259 -16.98 -3.34 0.21
C ASP A 259 -15.89 -3.26 -0.86
N GLY A 260 -14.83 -2.47 -0.63
CA GLY A 260 -13.66 -2.44 -1.52
C GLY A 260 -12.96 -3.80 -1.64
N PHE A 261 -12.91 -4.56 -0.54
CA PHE A 261 -12.36 -5.91 -0.53
C PHE A 261 -13.26 -6.91 -1.26
N LYS A 262 -14.59 -6.84 -1.11
CA LYS A 262 -15.55 -7.64 -1.89
C LYS A 262 -15.33 -7.43 -3.39
N ILE A 263 -15.22 -6.17 -3.84
CA ILE A 263 -14.96 -5.83 -5.24
C ILE A 263 -13.62 -6.43 -5.72
N THR A 264 -12.59 -6.39 -4.88
CA THR A 264 -11.28 -6.98 -5.19
C THR A 264 -11.37 -8.49 -5.39
N LEU A 265 -12.21 -9.17 -4.62
CA LEU A 265 -12.51 -10.60 -4.78
C LEU A 265 -13.47 -10.90 -5.94
N GLY A 266 -14.01 -9.88 -6.62
CA GLY A 266 -15.04 -10.04 -7.65
C GLY A 266 -16.43 -10.34 -7.10
N LEU A 267 -16.67 -10.09 -5.81
CA LEU A 267 -17.95 -10.27 -5.13
C LEU A 267 -18.78 -8.98 -5.15
N PRO A 268 -20.13 -9.08 -5.25
CA PRO A 268 -21.01 -7.92 -5.13
C PRO A 268 -20.92 -7.28 -3.73
N PRO A 269 -21.01 -5.93 -3.62
CA PRO A 269 -20.93 -5.24 -2.33
C PRO A 269 -22.13 -5.56 -1.41
N GLU A 270 -23.29 -5.87 -1.98
CA GLU A 270 -24.52 -6.21 -1.23
C GLU A 270 -24.44 -7.55 -0.49
N LEU A 271 -23.40 -8.36 -0.74
CA LEU A 271 -23.24 -9.65 -0.08
C LEU A 271 -22.87 -9.44 1.39
N ASP A 272 -23.69 -9.94 2.30
CA ASP A 272 -23.41 -9.93 3.73
C ASP A 272 -22.27 -10.92 4.05
N ILE A 273 -21.08 -10.39 4.27
CA ILE A 273 -19.89 -11.16 4.65
C ILE A 273 -19.38 -10.63 5.98
N LYS A 274 -19.10 -11.54 6.90
CA LYS A 274 -18.37 -11.24 8.14
C LYS A 274 -17.00 -11.89 8.08
N ILE A 275 -15.96 -11.11 8.35
CA ILE A 275 -14.61 -11.63 8.44
C ILE A 275 -14.38 -12.09 9.88
N GLU A 276 -14.16 -13.39 10.06
CA GLU A 276 -13.80 -13.99 11.35
C GLU A 276 -12.49 -14.77 11.20
N ASP A 277 -11.45 -14.29 11.90
CA ASP A 277 -10.14 -14.95 11.94
C ASP A 277 -9.52 -14.73 13.32
N PRO A 278 -9.09 -15.80 14.01
CA PRO A 278 -8.46 -15.70 15.33
C PRO A 278 -7.06 -15.09 15.31
N LEU A 279 -6.47 -14.83 14.13
CA LEU A 279 -5.11 -14.33 13.98
C LEU A 279 -4.78 -13.15 14.89
N LEU A 280 -5.69 -12.19 15.05
CA LEU A 280 -5.46 -10.98 15.87
C LEU A 280 -6.09 -11.05 17.27
N ASP A 281 -6.73 -12.16 17.66
CA ASP A 281 -7.42 -12.24 18.95
C ASP A 281 -6.46 -12.12 20.14
N HIS A 282 -5.17 -12.42 19.95
CA HIS A 282 -4.14 -12.21 20.98
C HIS A 282 -3.83 -10.72 21.25
N PHE A 283 -4.27 -9.80 20.38
CA PHE A 283 -4.22 -8.35 20.62
C PHE A 283 -5.44 -7.80 21.37
N ASN A 284 -6.38 -8.67 21.73
CA ASN A 284 -7.45 -8.32 22.65
C ASN A 284 -6.88 -8.24 24.09
N LEU A 285 -6.11 -7.17 24.36
CA LEU A 285 -5.38 -7.03 25.62
C LEU A 285 -6.33 -6.85 26.80
N LEU A 286 -7.42 -6.13 26.61
CA LEU A 286 -8.51 -6.00 27.59
C LEU A 286 -9.58 -7.03 27.26
N ASP A 287 -9.99 -7.81 28.25
CA ASP A 287 -10.98 -8.88 28.06
C ASP A 287 -12.41 -8.32 28.11
N PRO A 288 -13.21 -8.43 27.02
CA PRO A 288 -14.58 -7.91 26.97
C PRO A 288 -15.48 -8.50 28.06
N ASP A 289 -15.24 -9.75 28.49
CA ASP A 289 -16.03 -10.36 29.56
C ASP A 289 -15.69 -9.75 30.92
N LEU A 290 -14.43 -9.37 31.12
CA LEU A 290 -13.97 -8.70 32.33
C LEU A 290 -14.46 -7.24 32.37
N GLU A 291 -14.50 -6.56 31.23
CA GLU A 291 -15.12 -5.23 31.10
C GLU A 291 -16.63 -5.27 31.38
N GLN A 292 -17.35 -6.26 30.85
CA GLN A 292 -18.77 -6.45 31.18
C GLN A 292 -18.99 -6.73 32.67
N LEU A 293 -18.08 -7.48 33.29
CA LEU A 293 -18.13 -7.73 34.73
C LEU A 293 -17.90 -6.45 35.54
N GLN A 294 -16.93 -5.62 35.16
CA GLN A 294 -16.71 -4.30 35.76
C GLN A 294 -17.97 -3.42 35.62
N ALA A 295 -18.57 -3.34 34.42
CA ALA A 295 -19.79 -2.58 34.21
C ALA A 295 -20.97 -3.06 35.08
N ARG A 296 -21.09 -4.38 35.32
CA ARG A 296 -22.09 -4.93 36.25
C ARG A 296 -21.82 -4.50 37.69
N VAL A 297 -20.55 -4.50 38.13
CA VAL A 297 -20.15 -4.03 39.46
C VAL A 297 -20.43 -2.53 39.62
N THR A 298 -20.11 -1.72 38.61
CA THR A 298 -20.42 -0.27 38.59
C THR A 298 -21.93 -0.03 38.65
N SER A 299 -22.72 -0.76 37.86
CA SER A 299 -24.19 -0.66 37.91
C SER A 299 -24.76 -1.04 39.28
N ALA A 300 -24.20 -2.08 39.93
CA ALA A 300 -24.59 -2.46 41.29
C ALA A 300 -24.24 -1.35 42.30
N LEU A 301 -23.07 -0.72 42.17
CA LEU A 301 -22.68 0.45 42.98
C LEU A 301 -23.63 1.63 42.80
N ALA A 302 -24.01 1.94 41.56
CA ALA A 302 -24.94 3.01 41.25
C ALA A 302 -26.29 2.81 41.96
N ARG A 303 -26.86 1.61 41.86
CA ARG A 303 -28.11 1.23 42.53
C ARG A 303 -28.00 1.32 44.06
N LEU A 304 -26.88 0.89 44.63
CA LEU A 304 -26.62 1.00 46.07
C LEU A 304 -26.53 2.45 46.54
N ARG A 305 -25.87 3.31 45.77
CA ARG A 305 -25.77 4.75 46.06
C ARG A 305 -27.13 5.43 45.96
N GLU A 306 -27.94 5.08 44.95
CA GLU A 306 -29.31 5.57 44.80
C GLU A 306 -30.18 5.14 45.99
N TYR A 307 -30.14 3.85 46.37
CA TYR A 307 -30.83 3.33 47.56
C TYR A 307 -30.44 4.10 48.82
N ARG A 308 -29.14 4.31 49.06
CA ARG A 308 -28.65 5.11 50.19
C ARG A 308 -29.13 6.57 50.13
N GLY A 309 -29.25 7.14 48.93
CA GLY A 309 -29.81 8.48 48.71
C GLY A 309 -31.27 8.58 49.12
N THR A 310 -32.08 7.56 48.83
CA THR A 310 -33.50 7.53 49.25
C THR A 310 -33.70 7.48 50.77
N MET A 311 -32.72 6.95 51.51
CA MET A 311 -32.68 6.94 52.98
C MET A 311 -32.28 8.31 53.58
N GLY A 312 -31.98 9.31 52.74
CA GLY A 312 -31.38 10.59 53.09
C GLY A 312 -32.20 11.82 52.69
N GLU A 313 -33.51 11.84 52.89
CA GLU A 313 -34.28 13.10 52.91
C GLU A 313 -34.66 13.50 54.34
N ALA A 314 -33.97 14.51 54.85
CA ALA A 314 -34.46 15.35 55.94
C ALA A 314 -34.30 16.82 55.54
N ALA A 315 -35.20 17.28 54.66
CA ALA A 315 -35.87 18.58 54.62
C ALA A 315 -36.33 18.88 53.17
N PRO A 316 -37.64 18.91 52.87
CA PRO A 316 -38.12 19.45 51.61
C PRO A 316 -38.05 20.98 51.66
N ASP A 317 -37.34 21.58 50.71
CA ASP A 317 -37.73 22.91 50.23
C ASP A 317 -39.14 22.80 49.64
N ALA A 318 -40.06 23.64 50.12
CA ALA A 318 -41.50 23.49 49.97
C ALA A 318 -42.08 23.69 48.55
N ASP A 319 -41.25 23.73 47.50
CA ASP A 319 -41.69 24.04 46.13
C ASP A 319 -41.25 23.02 45.04
N ALA A 320 -40.66 21.88 45.41
CA ALA A 320 -40.35 20.83 44.44
C ALA A 320 -41.53 19.85 44.26
N ALA A 321 -42.01 19.71 43.02
CA ALA A 321 -43.04 18.75 42.64
C ALA A 321 -42.66 17.31 43.07
N PRO A 322 -43.61 16.48 43.51
CA PRO A 322 -43.30 15.15 44.04
C PRO A 322 -42.70 14.27 42.94
N ALA A 323 -41.44 13.87 43.14
CA ALA A 323 -40.83 12.83 42.33
C ALA A 323 -41.62 11.51 42.50
N LEU A 324 -41.79 10.78 41.40
CA LEU A 324 -42.39 9.45 41.42
C LEU A 324 -41.66 8.57 42.46
N PRO A 325 -42.37 7.77 43.28
CA PRO A 325 -41.72 6.86 44.21
C PRO A 325 -40.84 5.90 43.40
N ALA A 326 -39.53 5.91 43.67
CA ALA A 326 -38.61 4.93 43.12
C ALA A 326 -39.10 3.52 43.53
N PRO A 327 -38.96 2.50 42.64
CA PRO A 327 -39.31 1.14 43.00
C PRO A 327 -38.52 0.72 44.24
N PRO A 328 -39.11 -0.04 45.18
CA PRO A 328 -38.38 -0.54 46.34
C PRO A 328 -37.24 -1.44 45.83
N LEU A 329 -36.01 -0.97 45.94
CA LEU A 329 -34.82 -1.78 45.75
C LEU A 329 -34.71 -2.68 46.99
N ASP A 330 -34.87 -3.97 46.80
CA ASP A 330 -34.72 -4.96 47.87
C ASP A 330 -33.23 -5.23 48.11
N LEU A 331 -32.75 -4.95 49.32
CA LEU A 331 -31.37 -5.18 49.73
C LEU A 331 -30.97 -6.66 49.54
N ALA A 332 -31.94 -7.57 49.67
CA ALA A 332 -31.77 -9.00 49.39
C ALA A 332 -31.46 -9.27 47.91
N ALA A 333 -32.00 -8.48 46.98
CA ALA A 333 -31.70 -8.63 45.55
C ALA A 333 -30.27 -8.19 45.22
N ILE A 334 -29.72 -7.23 45.97
CA ILE A 334 -28.35 -6.76 45.82
C ILE A 334 -27.37 -7.81 46.37
N ILE A 335 -27.66 -8.38 47.53
CA ILE A 335 -26.87 -9.47 48.12
C ILE A 335 -26.84 -10.70 47.19
N ALA A 336 -27.99 -11.09 46.63
CA ALA A 336 -28.06 -12.18 45.64
C ALA A 336 -27.28 -11.89 44.34
N GLU A 337 -27.15 -10.62 43.95
CA GLU A 337 -26.32 -10.24 42.81
C GLU A 337 -24.83 -10.34 43.15
N CYS A 338 -24.43 -10.05 44.39
CA CYS A 338 -23.06 -10.22 44.85
C CYS A 338 -22.58 -11.68 44.80
N GLU A 339 -23.42 -12.65 45.14
CA GLU A 339 -23.07 -14.08 45.00
C GLU A 339 -22.81 -14.48 43.53
N LYS A 340 -23.62 -13.96 42.59
CA LYS A 340 -23.38 -14.18 41.16
C LYS A 340 -22.09 -13.52 40.70
N LEU A 341 -21.81 -12.31 41.19
CA LEU A 341 -20.58 -11.59 40.90
C LEU A 341 -19.36 -12.38 41.39
N GLN A 342 -19.42 -12.97 42.59
CA GLN A 342 -18.34 -13.81 43.12
C GLN A 342 -17.97 -14.93 42.16
N LYS A 343 -18.96 -15.69 41.68
CA LYS A 343 -18.73 -16.77 40.70
C LYS A 343 -18.09 -16.26 39.41
N LEU A 344 -18.61 -15.16 38.85
CA LEU A 344 -18.08 -14.56 37.62
C LEU A 344 -16.63 -14.07 37.82
N VAL A 345 -16.33 -13.45 38.96
CA VAL A 345 -14.97 -13.00 39.30
C VAL A 345 -14.01 -14.18 39.41
N THR A 346 -14.40 -15.27 40.07
CA THR A 346 -13.57 -16.48 40.15
C THR A 346 -13.30 -17.08 38.77
N GLU A 347 -14.32 -17.16 37.91
CA GLU A 347 -14.15 -17.62 36.52
C GLU A 347 -13.18 -16.72 35.74
N ARG A 348 -13.26 -15.39 35.91
CA ARG A 348 -12.35 -14.46 35.26
C ARG A 348 -10.92 -14.57 35.79
N ILE A 349 -10.71 -14.75 37.08
CA ILE A 349 -9.37 -14.99 37.65
C ILE A 349 -8.72 -16.21 37.02
N ALA A 350 -9.47 -17.31 36.82
CA ALA A 350 -8.96 -18.51 36.16
C ALA A 350 -8.55 -18.25 34.69
N VAL A 351 -9.28 -17.38 33.97
CA VAL A 351 -8.88 -16.94 32.62
C VAL A 351 -7.57 -16.17 32.65
N VAL A 352 -7.39 -15.26 33.62
CA VAL A 352 -6.12 -14.53 33.79
C VAL A 352 -4.98 -15.47 34.11
N GLU A 353 -5.18 -16.47 34.98
CA GLU A 353 -4.17 -17.50 35.27
C GLU A 353 -3.76 -18.27 34.01
N SER A 354 -4.72 -18.65 33.17
CA SER A 354 -4.43 -19.27 31.87
C SER A 354 -3.62 -18.36 30.94
N ASP A 355 -3.84 -17.04 30.97
CA ASP A 355 -3.01 -16.10 30.22
C ASP A 355 -1.56 -16.05 30.75
N PHE A 356 -1.34 -16.22 32.06
CA PHE A 356 0.01 -16.38 32.62
C PHE A 356 0.69 -17.69 32.23
N GLU A 357 -0.06 -18.78 32.07
CA GLU A 357 0.50 -20.04 31.53
C GLU A 357 1.01 -19.84 30.09
N LYS A 358 0.31 -19.05 29.26
CA LYS A 358 0.78 -18.68 27.92
C LYS A 358 2.07 -17.85 27.97
N VAL A 359 2.21 -16.96 28.95
CA VAL A 359 3.46 -16.21 29.18
C VAL A 359 4.61 -17.15 29.49
N ASP A 360 4.41 -18.17 30.34
CA ASP A 360 5.45 -19.15 30.66
C ASP A 360 5.87 -19.97 29.43
N ALA A 361 4.89 -20.37 28.61
CA ALA A 361 5.14 -21.09 27.38
C ALA A 361 5.93 -20.24 26.36
N ALA A 362 5.64 -18.94 26.28
CA ALA A 362 6.32 -18.01 25.39
C ALA A 362 7.71 -17.55 25.90
N ALA A 363 7.93 -17.56 27.21
CA ALA A 363 9.14 -16.99 27.83
C ALA A 363 10.47 -17.54 27.30
N PRO A 364 10.66 -18.86 27.05
CA PRO A 364 11.91 -19.38 26.48
C PRO A 364 12.22 -18.79 25.10
N HIS A 365 11.24 -18.79 24.19
CA HIS A 365 11.39 -18.23 22.85
C HIS A 365 11.72 -16.74 22.91
N ARG A 366 11.07 -16.03 23.83
CA ARG A 366 11.22 -14.60 24.00
C ARG A 366 12.57 -14.18 24.56
N ARG A 367 13.13 -14.94 25.50
CA ARG A 367 14.50 -14.73 25.98
C ARG A 367 15.49 -14.85 24.82
N GLU A 368 15.27 -15.80 23.92
CA GLU A 368 16.13 -15.99 22.76
C GLU A 368 15.98 -14.85 21.74
N GLN A 369 14.75 -14.45 21.45
CA GLN A 369 14.43 -13.28 20.62
C GLN A 369 15.14 -12.02 21.13
N LEU A 370 15.04 -11.72 22.43
CA LEU A 370 15.68 -10.53 23.02
C LEU A 370 17.21 -10.59 22.91
N ARG A 371 17.83 -11.77 23.08
CA ARG A 371 19.29 -11.94 22.86
C ARG A 371 19.68 -11.66 21.41
N GLN A 372 18.91 -12.18 20.46
CA GLN A 372 19.15 -11.98 19.03
C GLN A 372 19.04 -10.49 18.67
N LEU A 373 17.98 -9.82 19.13
CA LEU A 373 17.79 -8.38 18.90
C LEU A 373 18.91 -7.55 19.54
N ALA A 374 19.30 -7.85 20.79
CA ALA A 374 20.38 -7.15 21.48
C ALA A 374 21.76 -7.33 20.82
N ALA A 375 21.99 -8.47 20.15
CA ALA A 375 23.23 -8.75 19.45
C ALA A 375 23.39 -7.96 18.13
N ARG A 376 22.31 -7.38 17.60
CA ARG A 376 22.33 -6.69 16.30
C ARG A 376 23.03 -5.32 16.37
N PRO A 377 23.81 -4.95 15.34
CA PRO A 377 24.47 -3.65 15.27
C PRO A 377 23.49 -2.48 15.38
N GLU A 378 22.31 -2.60 14.77
CA GLU A 378 21.27 -1.57 14.79
C GLU A 378 20.82 -1.27 16.22
N ALA A 379 20.62 -2.30 17.05
CA ALA A 379 20.23 -2.16 18.45
C ALA A 379 21.36 -1.60 19.34
N GLN A 380 22.61 -1.98 19.08
CA GLN A 380 23.77 -1.46 19.82
C GLN A 380 24.08 0.00 19.50
N SER A 381 23.82 0.42 18.26
CA SER A 381 24.03 1.80 17.82
C SER A 381 22.90 2.74 18.22
N ALA A 382 21.71 2.20 18.46
CA ALA A 382 20.56 2.99 18.86
C ALA A 382 20.69 3.38 20.34
N GLU A 383 20.32 4.62 20.67
CA GLU A 383 20.26 5.14 22.05
C GLU A 383 19.06 4.54 22.82
N LEU A 384 18.99 3.21 22.87
CA LEU A 384 17.94 2.45 23.54
C LEU A 384 18.27 2.27 25.01
N ASP A 385 17.23 2.20 25.85
CA ASP A 385 17.37 1.74 27.23
C ASP A 385 17.90 0.30 27.23
N PRO A 386 19.09 0.02 27.81
CA PRO A 386 19.67 -1.33 27.85
C PRO A 386 18.76 -2.37 28.53
N GLN A 387 17.86 -1.95 29.42
CA GLN A 387 16.93 -2.87 30.10
C GLN A 387 15.80 -3.38 29.18
N LEU A 388 15.55 -2.69 28.06
CA LEU A 388 14.48 -3.04 27.13
C LEU A 388 14.70 -4.41 26.48
N LEU A 389 15.94 -4.66 26.04
CA LEU A 389 16.32 -5.88 25.33
C LEU A 389 17.03 -6.91 26.24
N ASP A 390 17.07 -6.69 27.55
CA ASP A 390 17.69 -7.60 28.52
C ASP A 390 16.71 -8.72 28.93
N PRO A 391 17.05 -10.01 28.69
CA PRO A 391 16.25 -11.14 29.15
C PRO A 391 16.04 -11.15 30.68
N ALA A 392 17.00 -10.67 31.48
CA ALA A 392 16.83 -10.62 32.92
C ALA A 392 15.80 -9.56 33.35
N GLY A 393 15.65 -8.48 32.57
CA GLY A 393 14.59 -7.50 32.72
C GLY A 393 13.20 -8.12 32.50
N LEU A 394 13.05 -8.94 31.46
CA LEU A 394 11.82 -9.71 31.19
C LEU A 394 11.47 -10.63 32.37
N ASP A 395 12.43 -11.42 32.86
CA ASP A 395 12.19 -12.36 33.95
C ASP A 395 11.74 -11.65 35.25
N LYS A 396 12.34 -10.49 35.55
CA LYS A 396 11.93 -9.66 36.69
C LYS A 396 10.49 -9.16 36.54
N ARG A 397 10.09 -8.71 35.36
CA ARG A 397 8.71 -8.23 35.09
C ARG A 397 7.69 -9.36 35.23
N ILE A 398 7.97 -10.53 34.64
CA ILE A 398 7.09 -11.72 34.76
C ILE A 398 6.94 -12.12 36.23
N ALA A 399 8.05 -12.19 36.97
CA ALA A 399 8.03 -12.55 38.39
C ALA A 399 7.28 -11.51 39.25
N GLN A 400 7.41 -10.21 38.93
CA GLN A 400 6.67 -9.16 39.63
C GLN A 400 5.17 -9.29 39.38
N ARG A 401 4.74 -9.40 38.11
CA ARG A 401 3.31 -9.54 37.78
C ARG A 401 2.67 -10.77 38.39
N ARG A 402 3.40 -11.88 38.55
CA ARG A 402 2.91 -13.06 39.28
C ARG A 402 2.64 -12.75 40.75
N ARG A 403 3.58 -12.07 41.42
CA ARG A 403 3.38 -11.63 42.81
C ARG A 403 2.21 -10.67 42.94
N ASP A 404 2.03 -9.79 41.97
CA ASP A 404 0.91 -8.85 41.94
C ASP A 404 -0.42 -9.60 41.78
N LEU A 405 -0.48 -10.63 40.92
CA LEU A 405 -1.66 -11.50 40.77
C LEU A 405 -1.98 -12.25 42.08
N ASP A 406 -0.99 -12.86 42.71
CA ASP A 406 -1.17 -13.58 43.97
C ASP A 406 -1.66 -12.65 45.08
N SER A 407 -1.10 -11.43 45.15
CA SER A 407 -1.53 -10.39 46.08
C SER A 407 -2.97 -9.96 45.80
N LEU A 408 -3.33 -9.73 44.54
CA LEU A 408 -4.66 -9.32 44.14
C LEU A 408 -5.71 -10.38 44.48
N LYS A 409 -5.42 -11.66 44.20
CA LYS A 409 -6.29 -12.79 44.56
C LYS A 409 -6.58 -12.80 46.05
N GLN A 410 -5.54 -12.70 46.88
CA GLN A 410 -5.70 -12.64 48.34
C GLN A 410 -6.52 -11.43 48.79
N GLN A 411 -6.42 -10.29 48.11
CA GLN A 411 -7.20 -9.10 48.43
C GLN A 411 -8.67 -9.27 48.03
N ILE A 412 -8.95 -9.84 46.86
CA ILE A 412 -10.30 -10.17 46.40
C ILE A 412 -10.94 -11.19 47.34
N ASP A 413 -10.23 -12.24 47.75
CA ASP A 413 -10.72 -13.24 48.70
C ASP A 413 -11.10 -12.62 50.06
N ARG A 414 -10.32 -11.64 50.55
CA ARG A 414 -10.67 -10.91 51.78
C ARG A 414 -11.94 -10.07 51.62
N LEU A 415 -12.18 -9.48 50.46
CA LEU A 415 -13.41 -8.72 50.20
C LEU A 415 -14.63 -9.65 50.19
N TRP A 416 -14.51 -10.85 49.62
CA TRP A 416 -15.59 -11.85 49.68
C TRP A 416 -15.89 -12.29 51.11
N VAL A 417 -14.86 -12.58 51.91
CA VAL A 417 -15.03 -12.92 53.34
C VAL A 417 -15.66 -11.77 54.14
N GLN A 418 -15.37 -10.51 53.79
CA GLN A 418 -16.04 -9.35 54.41
C GLN A 418 -17.51 -9.29 54.01
N LEU A 419 -17.82 -9.57 52.75
CA LEU A 419 -19.18 -9.54 52.24
C LEU A 419 -20.07 -10.63 52.86
N GLU A 420 -19.52 -11.84 53.05
CA GLU A 420 -20.21 -12.96 53.71
C GLU A 420 -20.61 -12.61 55.16
N ARG A 421 -19.79 -11.81 55.87
CA ARG A 421 -20.12 -11.38 57.24
C ARG A 421 -21.32 -10.44 57.32
N PHE A 422 -21.62 -9.70 56.25
CA PHE A 422 -22.79 -8.81 56.23
C PHE A 422 -24.12 -9.57 56.16
N ASP A 423 -24.11 -10.85 55.74
CA ASP A 423 -25.29 -11.71 55.75
C ASP A 423 -25.57 -12.30 57.16
N ASP A 424 -24.52 -12.52 57.95
CA ASP A 424 -24.62 -13.09 59.31
C ASP A 424 -24.98 -12.04 60.39
N ASP A 425 -24.55 -10.77 60.23
CA ASP A 425 -24.75 -9.71 61.21
C ASP A 425 -26.14 -9.03 61.08
N ASN A 426 -27.18 -9.70 61.59
CA ASN A 426 -28.56 -9.18 61.74
C ASN A 426 -28.70 -7.92 62.65
N ALA A 427 -27.59 -7.30 63.06
CA ALA A 427 -27.55 -6.20 64.02
C ALA A 427 -27.18 -4.83 63.41
N MET A 428 -26.77 -4.77 62.13
CA MET A 428 -26.44 -3.51 61.46
C MET A 428 -27.70 -2.75 61.01
N ASP A 429 -27.71 -1.44 61.23
CA ASP A 429 -28.75 -0.56 60.67
C ASP A 429 -28.66 -0.56 59.14
N GLU A 430 -29.79 -0.50 58.42
CA GLU A 430 -29.82 -0.62 56.95
C GLU A 430 -28.93 0.42 56.26
N ARG A 431 -28.81 1.61 56.87
CA ARG A 431 -27.96 2.71 56.39
C ARG A 431 -26.46 2.43 56.58
N GLU A 432 -26.10 1.77 57.67
CA GLU A 432 -24.72 1.33 57.91
C GLU A 432 -24.36 0.19 56.98
N LEU A 433 -25.27 -0.78 56.78
CA LEU A 433 -25.07 -1.91 55.87
C LEU A 433 -24.93 -1.43 54.41
N ALA A 434 -25.79 -0.51 53.96
CA ALA A 434 -25.65 0.09 52.63
C ALA A 434 -24.33 0.85 52.46
N SER A 435 -23.84 1.55 53.50
CA SER A 435 -22.56 2.25 53.45
C SER A 435 -21.37 1.29 53.36
N ALA A 436 -21.41 0.20 54.14
CA ALA A 436 -20.39 -0.86 54.12
C ALA A 436 -20.36 -1.60 52.77
N LEU A 437 -21.52 -1.95 52.21
CA LEU A 437 -21.64 -2.57 50.88
C LEU A 437 -21.07 -1.67 49.78
N ILE A 438 -21.35 -0.37 49.82
CA ILE A 438 -20.77 0.59 48.86
C ILE A 438 -19.24 0.59 48.95
N GLU A 439 -18.67 0.57 50.15
CA GLU A 439 -17.22 0.57 50.34
C GLU A 439 -16.57 -0.73 49.84
N THR A 440 -17.16 -1.88 50.18
CA THR A 440 -16.65 -3.21 49.76
C THR A 440 -16.74 -3.39 48.24
N ILE A 441 -17.89 -3.05 47.63
CA ILE A 441 -18.07 -3.20 46.19
C ILE A 441 -17.24 -2.15 45.42
N SER A 442 -17.03 -0.94 45.98
CA SER A 442 -16.13 0.06 45.39
C SER A 442 -14.69 -0.44 45.41
N SER A 443 -14.28 -1.14 46.48
CA SER A 443 -12.98 -1.79 46.56
C SER A 443 -12.85 -2.92 45.55
N LEU A 444 -13.90 -3.75 45.40
CA LEU A 444 -13.93 -4.83 44.40
C LEU A 444 -13.78 -4.26 42.98
N SER A 445 -14.48 -3.18 42.65
CA SER A 445 -14.36 -2.48 41.36
C SER A 445 -12.90 -2.09 41.07
N GLY A 446 -12.19 -1.52 42.06
CA GLY A 446 -10.77 -1.20 41.93
C GLY A 446 -9.89 -2.42 41.69
N ARG A 447 -10.15 -3.53 42.40
CA ARG A 447 -9.39 -4.79 42.20
C ARG A 447 -9.66 -5.44 40.84
N LEU A 448 -10.88 -5.36 40.32
CA LEU A 448 -11.19 -5.86 38.98
C LEU A 448 -10.52 -5.05 37.88
N LEU A 449 -10.35 -3.74 38.10
CA LEU A 449 -9.55 -2.91 37.21
C LEU A 449 -8.08 -3.33 37.23
N GLU A 450 -7.47 -3.47 38.41
CA GLU A 450 -6.10 -3.96 38.56
C GLU A 450 -5.93 -5.35 37.89
N LEU A 451 -6.91 -6.25 38.04
CA LEU A 451 -6.95 -7.56 37.37
C LEU A 451 -6.89 -7.41 35.84
N SER A 452 -7.68 -6.50 35.28
CA SER A 452 -7.74 -6.26 33.83
C SER A 452 -6.43 -5.70 33.28
N LEU A 453 -5.79 -4.78 34.00
CA LEU A 453 -4.50 -4.20 33.65
C LEU A 453 -3.37 -5.23 33.74
N LEU A 454 -3.45 -6.11 34.73
CA LEU A 454 -2.52 -7.21 34.93
C LEU A 454 -2.67 -8.29 33.83
N GLN A 455 -3.91 -8.63 33.45
CA GLN A 455 -4.21 -9.49 32.32
C GLN A 455 -3.69 -8.89 31.00
N ALA A 456 -3.94 -7.60 30.75
CA ALA A 456 -3.43 -6.91 29.58
C ALA A 456 -1.90 -6.97 29.51
N GLY A 457 -1.22 -6.77 30.64
CA GLY A 457 0.23 -6.93 30.74
C GLY A 457 0.70 -8.36 30.46
N ALA A 458 -0.01 -9.38 30.94
CA ALA A 458 0.31 -10.78 30.67
C ALA A 458 0.10 -11.15 29.20
N ARG A 459 -1.07 -10.83 28.63
CA ARG A 459 -1.38 -11.05 27.21
C ARG A 459 -0.37 -10.36 26.32
N LEU A 460 -0.03 -9.10 26.63
CA LEU A 460 1.02 -8.37 25.93
C LEU A 460 2.30 -9.20 25.93
N GLU A 461 2.81 -9.59 27.10
CA GLU A 461 4.05 -10.36 27.22
C GLU A 461 4.00 -11.79 26.60
N ALA A 462 2.82 -12.34 26.27
CA ALA A 462 2.73 -13.61 25.55
C ALA A 462 2.97 -13.45 24.03
N ILE A 463 2.74 -12.27 23.46
CA ILE A 463 2.83 -12.02 22.02
C ILE A 463 4.30 -12.02 21.60
N THR A 464 4.64 -12.82 20.59
CA THR A 464 6.01 -12.94 20.04
C THR A 464 5.97 -12.87 18.51
N PHE A 465 7.15 -12.70 17.91
CA PHE A 465 7.37 -12.89 16.47
C PHE A 465 8.69 -13.65 16.28
N GLN A 466 8.87 -14.26 15.12
CA GLN A 466 10.13 -14.94 14.76
C GLN A 466 11.07 -13.95 14.05
N PRO A 467 12.24 -13.59 14.63
CA PRO A 467 13.18 -12.67 13.98
C PRO A 467 13.70 -13.22 12.66
N ILE A 468 13.84 -12.34 11.66
CA ILE A 468 14.35 -12.71 10.34
C ILE A 468 15.86 -12.47 10.27
N GLU A 469 16.64 -13.55 10.42
CA GLU A 469 18.09 -13.55 10.25
C GLU A 469 18.47 -13.85 8.79
N LEU A 470 18.35 -12.84 7.93
CA LEU A 470 18.72 -12.94 6.52
C LEU A 470 19.59 -11.74 6.09
N ASN A 471 20.71 -12.04 5.42
CA ASN A 471 21.55 -11.01 4.82
C ASN A 471 21.07 -10.66 3.41
N PRO A 472 21.26 -9.41 2.94
CA PRO A 472 20.78 -9.02 1.61
C PRO A 472 21.39 -9.81 0.45
N GLU A 473 22.63 -10.29 0.59
CA GLU A 473 23.29 -11.13 -0.42
C GLU A 473 22.67 -12.53 -0.47
N GLN A 474 22.37 -13.11 0.70
CA GLN A 474 21.66 -14.39 0.80
C GLN A 474 20.25 -14.26 0.22
N ALA A 475 19.53 -13.20 0.56
CA ALA A 475 18.22 -12.89 0.00
C ALA A 475 18.25 -12.80 -1.53
N LEU A 476 19.25 -12.11 -2.10
CA LEU A 476 19.40 -11.99 -3.55
C LEU A 476 19.65 -13.35 -4.21
N LEU A 477 20.44 -14.22 -3.59
CA LEU A 477 20.71 -15.56 -4.13
C LEU A 477 19.46 -16.44 -4.12
N ILE A 478 18.70 -16.42 -3.02
CA ILE A 478 17.40 -17.11 -2.92
C ILE A 478 16.45 -16.58 -4.01
N ALA A 479 16.34 -15.25 -4.13
CA ALA A 479 15.51 -14.59 -5.13
C ALA A 479 15.91 -14.99 -6.57
N ALA A 480 17.20 -14.98 -6.89
CA ALA A 480 17.69 -15.29 -8.24
C ALA A 480 17.34 -16.72 -8.72
N VAL A 481 17.16 -17.66 -7.79
CA VAL A 481 16.81 -19.05 -8.10
C VAL A 481 15.30 -19.24 -8.20
N ASN A 482 14.55 -18.72 -7.23
CA ASN A 482 13.13 -19.04 -7.07
C ASN A 482 12.19 -18.12 -7.85
N ARG A 483 12.59 -16.86 -8.09
CA ARG A 483 11.74 -15.88 -8.78
C ARG A 483 11.50 -16.22 -10.24
N ARG A 484 10.23 -16.22 -10.66
CA ARG A 484 9.80 -16.51 -12.04
C ARG A 484 10.07 -15.34 -12.99
N ASP A 485 9.87 -14.12 -12.54
CA ASP A 485 10.21 -12.91 -13.32
C ASP A 485 11.71 -12.84 -13.61
N TRP A 486 12.55 -13.29 -12.67
CA TRP A 486 13.99 -13.42 -12.90
C TRP A 486 14.32 -14.44 -14.01
N GLN A 487 13.66 -15.60 -14.00
CA GLN A 487 13.81 -16.62 -15.04
C GLN A 487 13.41 -16.06 -16.42
N ASN A 488 12.32 -15.29 -16.48
CA ASN A 488 11.87 -14.62 -17.70
C ASN A 488 12.85 -13.54 -18.18
N ALA A 489 13.35 -12.70 -17.28
CA ALA A 489 14.35 -11.67 -17.61
C ALA A 489 15.65 -12.27 -18.15
N ARG A 490 16.09 -13.39 -17.56
CA ARG A 490 17.24 -14.15 -18.05
C ARG A 490 16.96 -14.78 -19.42
N ALA A 491 15.78 -15.35 -19.64
CA ALA A 491 15.39 -15.94 -20.91
C ALA A 491 15.38 -14.88 -22.04
N SER A 492 14.84 -13.68 -21.77
CA SER A 492 14.85 -12.56 -22.72
C SER A 492 16.27 -12.12 -23.10
N LEU A 493 17.21 -12.10 -22.16
CA LEU A 493 18.62 -11.83 -22.47
C LEU A 493 19.25 -12.92 -23.36
N VAL A 494 18.93 -14.20 -23.12
CA VAL A 494 19.40 -15.30 -23.96
C VAL A 494 18.78 -15.23 -25.36
N ASP A 495 17.53 -14.82 -25.47
CA ASP A 495 16.84 -14.66 -26.76
C ASP A 495 17.50 -13.57 -27.61
N THR A 496 17.73 -12.38 -27.04
CA THR A 496 18.48 -11.31 -27.73
C THR A 496 19.90 -11.71 -28.12
N TRP A 497 20.56 -12.58 -27.33
CA TRP A 497 21.85 -13.16 -27.70
C TRP A 497 21.75 -14.12 -28.89
N ARG A 498 20.70 -14.96 -28.96
CA ARG A 498 20.45 -15.85 -30.10
C ARG A 498 20.18 -15.09 -31.39
N LEU A 499 19.48 -13.94 -31.31
CA LEU A 499 19.24 -13.08 -32.46
C LEU A 499 20.54 -12.60 -33.13
N ILE A 500 21.64 -12.45 -32.38
CA ILE A 500 22.95 -12.11 -32.95
C ILE A 500 23.39 -13.19 -33.94
N TYR A 501 23.26 -14.46 -33.55
CA TYR A 501 23.62 -15.57 -34.41
C TYR A 501 22.68 -15.70 -35.62
N PHE A 502 21.37 -15.52 -35.39
CA PHE A 502 20.37 -15.51 -36.46
C PHE A 502 20.69 -14.45 -37.52
N ASN A 503 20.88 -13.19 -37.11
CA ASN A 503 21.21 -12.09 -38.02
C ASN A 503 22.63 -12.18 -38.61
N ALA A 504 23.52 -12.93 -37.97
CA ALA A 504 24.85 -13.20 -38.53
C ALA A 504 24.79 -14.21 -39.69
N ASN A 505 23.84 -15.16 -39.67
CA ASN A 505 23.65 -16.11 -40.76
C ASN A 505 23.20 -15.40 -42.05
N ASP A 506 22.41 -14.33 -41.94
CA ASP A 506 22.01 -13.47 -43.07
C ASP A 506 23.19 -12.69 -43.69
N LEU A 507 24.42 -12.85 -43.19
CA LEU A 507 25.63 -12.32 -43.85
C LEU A 507 26.33 -13.37 -44.73
N LEU A 508 25.92 -14.63 -44.63
CA LEU A 508 26.48 -15.76 -45.39
C LEU A 508 25.74 -15.94 -46.71
N SER A 509 26.34 -16.65 -47.67
CA SER A 509 25.66 -17.01 -48.90
C SER A 509 24.44 -17.89 -48.63
N ASP A 510 23.35 -17.68 -49.38
CA ASP A 510 22.18 -18.56 -49.34
C ASP A 510 22.05 -19.39 -50.62
N LEU A 511 21.50 -20.59 -50.51
CA LEU A 511 21.25 -21.49 -51.62
C LEU A 511 19.86 -22.10 -51.49
N ASP A 512 18.94 -21.58 -52.28
CA ASP A 512 17.56 -22.06 -52.34
C ASP A 512 17.36 -23.02 -53.51
N ILE A 513 16.69 -24.13 -53.25
CA ILE A 513 16.26 -25.08 -54.28
C ILE A 513 14.74 -25.02 -54.37
N VAL A 514 14.23 -24.44 -55.45
CA VAL A 514 12.81 -24.21 -55.66
C VAL A 514 12.25 -25.28 -56.59
N PHE A 515 11.34 -26.09 -56.07
CA PHE A 515 10.58 -27.06 -56.85
C PHE A 515 9.18 -26.52 -57.11
N SER A 516 8.83 -26.30 -58.38
CA SER A 516 7.45 -25.95 -58.77
C SER A 516 6.93 -26.95 -59.77
N GLY A 517 5.71 -27.43 -59.55
CA GLY A 517 5.07 -28.43 -60.39
C GLY A 517 3.61 -28.10 -60.62
N ASP A 518 3.16 -28.14 -61.87
CA ASP A 518 1.75 -28.12 -62.22
C ASP A 518 1.36 -29.40 -62.96
N ILE A 519 0.15 -29.90 -62.71
CA ILE A 519 -0.46 -30.98 -63.47
C ILE A 519 -1.83 -30.49 -63.93
N GLY A 520 -1.97 -30.33 -65.24
CA GLY A 520 -3.19 -29.84 -65.87
C GLY A 520 -4.02 -30.93 -66.56
N ASN A 521 -5.25 -30.56 -66.92
CA ASN A 521 -6.09 -31.32 -67.85
C ASN A 521 -6.29 -30.53 -69.15
N VAL A 522 -6.65 -31.21 -70.24
CA VAL A 522 -7.06 -30.60 -71.50
C VAL A 522 -8.49 -31.04 -71.83
N GLY A 523 -9.42 -30.09 -71.87
CA GLY A 523 -10.85 -30.29 -72.19
C GLY A 523 -11.80 -30.14 -70.98
N ASP A 524 -13.11 -30.26 -71.24
CA ASP A 524 -14.20 -29.91 -70.28
C ASP A 524 -14.40 -30.89 -69.11
N ASN A 525 -13.55 -31.91 -68.96
CA ASN A 525 -13.69 -32.89 -67.89
C ASN A 525 -12.68 -32.65 -66.76
N PRO A 526 -13.03 -31.91 -65.70
CA PRO A 526 -12.10 -31.48 -64.65
C PRO A 526 -11.48 -32.63 -63.83
N LEU A 527 -11.99 -33.87 -63.96
CA LEU A 527 -11.53 -35.03 -63.19
C LEU A 527 -10.50 -35.89 -63.93
N ARG A 528 -10.19 -35.60 -65.21
CA ARG A 528 -9.23 -36.40 -66.00
C ARG A 528 -7.82 -35.81 -65.95
N ILE A 529 -7.22 -35.80 -64.76
CA ILE A 529 -5.84 -35.33 -64.55
C ILE A 529 -4.88 -36.24 -65.33
N ARG A 530 -4.04 -35.68 -66.20
CA ARG A 530 -3.03 -36.45 -66.97
C ARG A 530 -1.64 -36.20 -66.41
N ASP A 531 -1.03 -37.24 -65.88
CA ASP A 531 0.35 -37.26 -65.36
C ASP A 531 1.41 -36.95 -66.44
N THR A 532 1.19 -37.39 -67.67
CA THR A 532 2.14 -37.20 -68.80
C THR A 532 2.27 -35.75 -69.30
N ARG A 533 1.49 -34.81 -68.75
CA ARG A 533 1.57 -33.38 -69.10
C ARG A 533 1.87 -32.47 -67.91
N GLY A 534 2.29 -33.05 -66.79
CA GLY A 534 2.81 -32.27 -65.68
C GLY A 534 4.08 -31.51 -66.10
N ARG A 535 4.18 -30.23 -65.74
CA ARG A 535 5.41 -29.45 -65.87
C ARG A 535 6.05 -29.36 -64.51
N LEU A 536 7.22 -29.96 -64.35
CA LEU A 536 8.07 -29.81 -63.18
C LEU A 536 9.22 -28.87 -63.54
N ARG A 537 9.42 -27.82 -62.74
CA ARG A 537 10.57 -26.92 -62.81
C ARG A 537 11.33 -27.00 -61.50
N VAL A 538 12.63 -27.23 -61.62
CA VAL A 538 13.59 -27.13 -60.52
C VAL A 538 14.44 -25.90 -60.79
N GLY A 539 14.38 -24.92 -59.90
CA GLY A 539 15.24 -23.74 -59.90
C GLY A 539 16.26 -23.86 -58.77
N VAL A 540 17.47 -23.36 -59.01
CA VAL A 540 18.48 -23.14 -57.97
C VAL A 540 18.75 -21.65 -57.94
N GLU A 541 18.53 -21.04 -56.78
CA GLU A 541 18.80 -19.63 -56.53
C GLU A 541 19.96 -19.55 -55.55
N PHE A 542 21.05 -18.90 -55.96
CA PHE A 542 22.24 -18.72 -55.12
C PHE A 542 22.48 -17.23 -54.93
N ASP A 543 22.46 -16.78 -53.68
CA ASP A 543 22.73 -15.41 -53.33
C ASP A 543 24.16 -15.27 -52.75
N ALA A 544 25.00 -14.51 -53.45
CA ALA A 544 26.41 -14.34 -53.10
C ALA A 544 26.60 -13.17 -52.11
N PRO A 545 27.48 -13.31 -51.11
CA PRO A 545 27.64 -12.32 -50.03
C PRO A 545 28.55 -11.13 -50.45
N LEU A 546 28.28 -10.53 -51.62
CA LEU A 546 29.15 -9.49 -52.19
C LEU A 546 28.73 -8.07 -51.78
N THR A 547 27.43 -7.81 -51.58
CA THR A 547 26.91 -6.48 -51.22
C THR A 547 25.75 -6.57 -50.21
N ARG A 548 26.09 -6.70 -48.91
CA ARG A 548 25.11 -6.87 -47.80
C ARG A 548 25.13 -5.72 -46.78
N LEU A 549 24.91 -4.48 -47.24
CA LEU A 549 24.96 -3.29 -46.37
C LEU A 549 23.77 -3.22 -45.40
N SER A 550 22.58 -3.65 -45.83
CA SER A 550 21.36 -3.65 -45.02
C SER A 550 21.50 -4.66 -43.88
N GLU A 551 21.87 -5.89 -44.21
CA GLU A 551 22.08 -7.03 -43.31
C GLU A 551 23.21 -6.74 -42.32
N ARG A 552 24.31 -6.10 -42.77
CA ARG A 552 25.38 -5.65 -41.86
C ARG A 552 24.86 -4.63 -40.85
N ASN A 553 24.00 -3.71 -41.27
CA ASN A 553 23.43 -2.73 -40.35
C ASN A 553 22.46 -3.40 -39.36
N VAL A 554 21.66 -4.38 -39.80
CA VAL A 554 20.82 -5.23 -38.93
C VAL A 554 21.65 -6.01 -37.92
N TYR A 555 22.75 -6.65 -38.36
CA TYR A 555 23.67 -7.34 -37.47
C TYR A 555 24.28 -6.38 -36.43
N ARG A 556 24.77 -5.20 -36.85
CA ARG A 556 25.29 -4.18 -35.93
C ARG A 556 24.23 -3.71 -34.93
N GLN A 557 22.99 -3.54 -35.38
CA GLN A 557 21.86 -3.20 -34.54
C GLN A 557 21.63 -4.29 -33.48
N SER A 558 21.65 -5.57 -33.86
CA SER A 558 21.48 -6.69 -32.91
C SER A 558 22.56 -6.75 -31.82
N LEU A 559 23.81 -6.38 -32.16
CA LEU A 559 24.89 -6.25 -31.16
C LEU A 559 24.62 -5.12 -30.17
N ILE A 560 24.13 -3.96 -30.65
CA ILE A 560 23.78 -2.82 -29.80
C ILE A 560 22.61 -3.19 -28.88
N GLU A 561 21.57 -3.83 -29.44
CA GLU A 561 20.40 -4.31 -28.70
C GLU A 561 20.77 -5.31 -27.62
N PHE A 562 21.67 -6.26 -27.90
CA PHE A 562 22.17 -7.17 -26.85
C PHE A 562 22.91 -6.42 -25.73
N GLN A 563 23.73 -5.42 -26.04
CA GLN A 563 24.39 -4.60 -25.00
C GLN A 563 23.38 -3.74 -24.22
N GLN A 564 22.28 -3.28 -24.84
CA GLN A 564 21.18 -2.61 -24.15
C GLN A 564 20.44 -3.61 -23.24
N ALA A 565 20.06 -4.78 -23.75
CA ALA A 565 19.39 -5.84 -23.00
C ALA A 565 20.22 -6.30 -21.80
N ARG A 566 21.54 -6.47 -21.97
CA ARG A 566 22.46 -6.81 -20.87
C ARG A 566 22.48 -5.74 -19.77
N ARG A 567 22.50 -4.45 -20.14
CA ARG A 567 22.43 -3.34 -19.17
C ARG A 567 21.07 -3.29 -18.47
N SER A 568 19.98 -3.52 -19.20
CA SER A 568 18.63 -3.63 -18.64
C SER A 568 18.52 -4.78 -17.64
N TYR A 569 19.14 -5.94 -17.93
CA TYR A 569 19.20 -7.07 -17.02
C TYR A 569 19.99 -6.75 -15.73
N TYR A 570 21.14 -6.07 -15.85
CA TYR A 570 21.88 -5.61 -14.66
C TYR A 570 21.07 -4.61 -13.84
N GLN A 571 20.41 -3.66 -14.50
CA GLN A 571 19.53 -2.71 -13.82
C GLN A 571 18.35 -3.42 -13.12
N PHE A 572 17.76 -4.43 -13.75
CA PHE A 572 16.71 -5.26 -13.15
C PHE A 572 17.20 -5.96 -11.88
N ARG A 573 18.36 -6.63 -11.96
CA ARG A 573 18.99 -7.28 -10.81
C ARG A 573 19.25 -6.29 -9.67
N ASP A 574 19.85 -5.16 -10.00
CA ASP A 574 20.27 -4.17 -9.00
C ASP A 574 19.06 -3.50 -8.34
N ARG A 575 17.94 -3.30 -9.06
CA ARG A 575 16.65 -2.87 -8.47
C ARG A 575 16.09 -3.89 -7.49
N ILE A 576 16.13 -5.18 -7.82
CA ILE A 576 15.69 -6.25 -6.89
C ILE A 576 16.57 -6.25 -5.65
N GLN A 577 17.90 -6.18 -5.81
CA GLN A 577 18.82 -6.11 -4.69
C GLN A 577 18.55 -4.88 -3.81
N GLN A 578 18.30 -3.72 -4.40
CA GLN A 578 17.93 -2.50 -3.66
C GLN A 578 16.62 -2.68 -2.89
N GLY A 579 15.60 -3.28 -3.52
CA GLY A 579 14.31 -3.60 -2.91
C GLY A 579 14.48 -4.51 -1.69
N LEU A 580 15.13 -5.66 -1.86
CA LEU A 580 15.39 -6.63 -0.77
C LEU A 580 16.18 -5.98 0.38
N ARG A 581 17.17 -5.13 0.09
CA ARG A 581 17.89 -4.37 1.13
C ARG A 581 16.98 -3.43 1.91
N SER A 582 16.06 -2.76 1.23
CA SER A 582 15.09 -1.87 1.86
C SER A 582 14.12 -2.66 2.74
N THR A 583 13.55 -3.74 2.22
CA THR A 583 12.62 -4.61 2.94
C THR A 583 13.26 -5.18 4.20
N LEU A 584 14.47 -5.76 4.10
CA LEU A 584 15.18 -6.31 5.26
C LEU A 584 15.50 -5.26 6.33
N ARG A 585 15.89 -4.04 5.92
CA ARG A 585 16.10 -2.94 6.88
C ARG A 585 14.80 -2.54 7.59
N GLN A 586 13.70 -2.47 6.85
CA GLN A 586 12.40 -2.12 7.41
C GLN A 586 11.89 -3.19 8.37
N VAL A 587 12.03 -4.47 8.03
CA VAL A 587 11.71 -5.61 8.91
C VAL A 587 12.51 -5.48 10.22
N ARG A 588 13.84 -5.36 10.14
CA ARG A 588 14.71 -5.23 11.32
C ARG A 588 14.35 -4.03 12.19
N LEU A 589 13.99 -2.89 11.58
CA LEU A 589 13.52 -1.71 12.29
C LEU A 589 12.19 -1.98 13.01
N ASN A 590 11.22 -2.61 12.33
CA ASN A 590 9.93 -2.96 12.90
C ASN A 590 10.07 -3.92 14.10
N GLU A 591 10.98 -4.88 14.02
CA GLU A 591 11.28 -5.82 15.10
C GLU A 591 11.79 -5.11 16.37
N ILE A 592 12.66 -4.11 16.23
CA ILE A 592 13.10 -3.27 17.36
C ILE A 592 11.94 -2.38 17.85
N ASN A 593 11.26 -1.68 16.95
CA ASN A 593 10.13 -0.81 17.28
C ASN A 593 9.01 -1.56 18.02
N PHE A 594 8.81 -2.84 17.73
CA PHE A 594 7.82 -3.66 18.41
C PHE A 594 8.10 -3.76 19.92
N GLU A 595 9.35 -3.97 20.32
CA GLU A 595 9.73 -3.98 21.75
C GLU A 595 9.63 -2.59 22.38
N LEU A 596 9.93 -1.51 21.64
CA LEU A 596 9.68 -0.15 22.12
C LEU A 596 8.18 0.12 22.34
N ARG A 597 7.32 -0.25 21.38
CA ARG A 597 5.86 -0.07 21.49
C ARG A 597 5.28 -0.89 22.62
N ARG A 598 5.80 -2.10 22.83
CA ARG A 598 5.44 -2.91 23.99
C ARG A 598 5.75 -2.20 25.31
N ALA A 599 6.96 -1.64 25.45
CA ALA A 599 7.30 -0.89 26.66
C ALA A 599 6.40 0.35 26.83
N ALA A 600 6.04 1.03 25.75
CA ALA A 600 5.09 2.14 25.79
C ALA A 600 3.69 1.71 26.28
N VAL A 601 3.18 0.55 25.83
CA VAL A 601 1.92 -0.02 26.34
C VAL A 601 2.01 -0.33 27.83
N LEU A 602 3.11 -0.94 28.28
CA LEU A 602 3.33 -1.22 29.71
C LEU A 602 3.31 0.06 30.55
N VAL A 603 3.94 1.13 30.08
CA VAL A 603 3.93 2.45 30.76
C VAL A 603 2.52 3.05 30.78
N ALA A 604 1.78 3.01 29.67
CA ALA A 604 0.42 3.53 29.62
C ALA A 604 -0.53 2.75 30.56
N ILE A 605 -0.38 1.42 30.63
CA ILE A 605 -1.11 0.58 31.61
C ILE A 605 -0.84 1.08 33.04
N SER A 606 0.43 1.30 33.41
CA SER A 606 0.79 1.83 34.73
C SER A 606 0.28 3.25 34.98
N GLN A 607 0.19 4.09 33.96
CA GLN A 607 -0.37 5.44 34.09
C GLN A 607 -1.87 5.41 34.39
N VAL A 608 -2.63 4.57 33.68
CA VAL A 608 -4.07 4.38 33.94
C VAL A 608 -4.29 3.92 35.38
N ASP A 609 -3.53 2.92 35.82
CA ASP A 609 -3.57 2.39 37.21
C ASP A 609 -3.36 3.51 38.25
N LEU A 610 -2.28 4.29 38.11
CA LEU A 610 -1.98 5.40 39.02
C LEU A 610 -3.05 6.50 39.02
N THR A 611 -3.62 6.84 37.85
CA THR A 611 -4.68 7.84 37.78
C THR A 611 -5.99 7.37 38.43
N GLN A 612 -6.26 6.07 38.36
CA GLN A 612 -7.44 5.45 38.95
C GLN A 612 -7.31 5.32 40.47
N LEU A 613 -6.13 4.92 40.96
CA LEU A 613 -5.83 4.89 42.40
C LEU A 613 -6.12 6.24 43.06
N ARG A 614 -5.69 7.35 42.44
CA ARG A 614 -5.93 8.72 42.95
C ARG A 614 -7.43 9.07 43.06
N LEU A 615 -8.29 8.51 42.22
CA LEU A 615 -9.74 8.74 42.27
C LEU A 615 -10.43 7.84 43.32
N SER A 616 -9.78 6.76 43.72
CA SER A 616 -10.28 5.83 44.73
C SER A 616 -9.85 6.17 46.17
N GLU A 617 -8.93 7.12 46.36
CA GLU A 617 -8.44 7.51 47.68
C GLU A 617 -9.58 8.03 48.58
N PRO A 618 -9.83 7.41 49.76
CA PRO A 618 -10.86 7.87 50.67
C PRO A 618 -10.47 9.19 51.35
N PRO A 619 -11.44 10.08 51.64
CA PRO A 619 -11.17 11.37 52.27
C PRO A 619 -10.56 11.17 53.67
N GLN A 620 -9.42 11.82 53.93
CA GLN A 620 -8.83 11.82 55.28
C GLN A 620 -9.73 12.53 56.28
N VAL A 621 -9.82 11.98 57.50
CA VAL A 621 -10.67 12.51 58.57
C VAL A 621 -10.27 13.95 58.91
N GLY A 622 -11.13 14.91 58.61
CA GLY A 622 -10.96 16.33 58.96
C GLY A 622 -10.48 17.27 57.84
N ALA A 623 -10.31 16.81 56.60
CA ALA A 623 -9.97 17.66 55.46
C ALA A 623 -11.07 17.64 54.38
N GLU A 624 -11.47 18.81 53.87
CA GLU A 624 -12.20 18.92 52.59
C GLU A 624 -11.24 18.52 51.46
N GLN A 625 -11.12 17.21 51.21
CA GLN A 625 -10.33 16.73 50.09
C GLN A 625 -11.09 16.96 48.79
N GLN A 626 -10.87 18.13 48.19
CA GLN A 626 -11.03 18.28 46.75
C GLN A 626 -9.91 17.53 46.06
N PHE A 627 -10.26 16.65 45.11
CA PHE A 627 -9.24 16.07 44.25
C PHE A 627 -8.53 17.18 43.48
N GLY A 628 -7.28 16.94 43.08
CA GLY A 628 -6.52 17.91 42.28
C GLY A 628 -7.30 18.37 41.05
N ASN A 629 -7.15 19.65 40.69
CA ASN A 629 -7.85 20.26 39.54
C ASN A 629 -7.54 19.60 38.18
N THR A 630 -6.62 18.64 38.13
CA THR A 630 -6.22 17.91 36.91
C THR A 630 -6.62 16.45 36.91
N THR A 631 -7.15 15.88 38.00
CA THR A 631 -7.34 14.42 38.11
C THR A 631 -8.21 13.84 37.00
N ALA A 632 -9.34 14.47 36.68
CA ALA A 632 -10.19 14.00 35.58
C ALA A 632 -9.50 14.12 34.21
N ARG A 633 -8.73 15.19 33.99
CA ARG A 633 -7.96 15.37 32.76
C ARG A 633 -6.90 14.29 32.62
N ASP A 634 -6.17 14.01 33.69
CA ASP A 634 -5.09 13.02 33.71
C ASP A 634 -5.63 11.62 33.42
N LEU A 635 -6.83 11.28 33.94
CA LEU A 635 -7.50 10.01 33.63
C LEU A 635 -7.96 9.93 32.16
N VAL A 636 -8.64 10.96 31.66
CA VAL A 636 -9.11 10.97 30.26
C VAL A 636 -7.92 10.86 29.30
N GLN A 637 -6.83 11.56 29.61
CA GLN A 637 -5.61 11.51 28.81
C GLN A 637 -4.94 10.13 28.89
N SER A 638 -4.85 9.52 30.06
CA SER A 638 -4.22 8.20 30.22
C SER A 638 -5.00 7.10 29.48
N LEU A 639 -6.33 7.15 29.46
CA LEU A 639 -7.17 6.24 28.68
C LEU A 639 -6.97 6.42 27.17
N ALA A 640 -6.95 7.67 26.69
CA ALA A 640 -6.68 7.96 25.28
C ALA A 640 -5.26 7.52 24.86
N ASP A 641 -4.26 7.75 25.71
CA ASP A 641 -2.89 7.33 25.48
C ASP A 641 -2.77 5.81 25.44
N LEU A 642 -3.44 5.09 26.36
CA LEU A 642 -3.49 3.62 26.35
C LEU A 642 -4.07 3.09 25.03
N LEU A 643 -5.21 3.61 24.59
CA LEU A 643 -5.82 3.24 23.31
C LEU A 643 -4.85 3.47 22.13
N ASN A 644 -4.19 4.63 22.10
CA ASN A 644 -3.26 4.98 21.02
C ASN A 644 -2.07 4.02 20.98
N VAL A 645 -1.41 3.78 22.12
CA VAL A 645 -0.24 2.88 22.15
C VAL A 645 -0.62 1.41 21.90
N GLN A 646 -1.83 0.98 22.27
CA GLN A 646 -2.35 -0.34 21.91
C GLN A 646 -2.52 -0.49 20.40
N ASN A 647 -3.12 0.52 19.74
CA ASN A 647 -3.31 0.54 18.30
C ASN A 647 -1.97 0.62 17.55
N ASP A 648 -1.01 1.39 18.06
CA ASP A 648 0.35 1.45 17.52
C ASP A 648 1.09 0.11 17.64
N PHE A 649 0.97 -0.56 18.79
CA PHE A 649 1.58 -1.87 19.02
C PHE A 649 1.01 -2.92 18.05
N LEU A 650 -0.31 -2.99 17.91
CA LEU A 650 -0.98 -3.81 16.90
C LEU A 650 -0.48 -3.48 15.49
N SER A 651 -0.39 -2.19 15.15
CA SER A 651 0.02 -1.73 13.83
C SER A 651 1.45 -2.12 13.47
N VAL A 652 2.39 -2.02 14.42
CA VAL A 652 3.78 -2.46 14.20
C VAL A 652 3.84 -3.96 13.93
N TRP A 653 3.06 -4.77 14.64
CA TRP A 653 3.03 -6.21 14.42
C TRP A 653 2.41 -6.58 13.06
N VAL A 654 1.25 -6.01 12.73
CA VAL A 654 0.59 -6.27 11.44
C VAL A 654 1.52 -5.89 10.29
N ASN A 655 2.24 -4.78 10.43
CA ASN A 655 3.21 -4.37 9.41
C ASN A 655 4.43 -5.25 9.34
N HIS A 656 4.92 -5.77 10.46
CA HIS A 656 5.95 -6.81 10.42
C HIS A 656 5.47 -8.02 9.62
N GLU A 657 4.25 -8.50 9.87
CA GLU A 657 3.70 -9.64 9.13
C GLU A 657 3.52 -9.33 7.65
N VAL A 658 2.98 -8.17 7.28
CA VAL A 658 2.87 -7.74 5.87
C VAL A 658 4.24 -7.70 5.20
N GLN A 659 5.26 -7.14 5.87
CA GLN A 659 6.62 -7.08 5.33
C GLN A 659 7.26 -8.47 5.20
N ARG A 660 6.98 -9.38 6.14
CA ARG A 660 7.39 -10.78 6.05
C ARG A 660 6.73 -11.48 4.87
N MET A 661 5.42 -11.31 4.65
CA MET A 661 4.74 -11.86 3.47
C MET A 661 5.30 -11.26 2.18
N GLY A 662 5.55 -9.95 2.18
CA GLY A 662 6.18 -9.25 1.06
C GLY A 662 7.58 -9.78 0.76
N LEU A 663 8.38 -10.07 1.80
CA LEU A 663 9.69 -10.67 1.67
C LEU A 663 9.59 -12.07 1.04
N ASP A 664 8.67 -12.93 1.48
CA ASP A 664 8.48 -14.26 0.87
C ASP A 664 8.12 -14.17 -0.61
N PHE A 665 7.29 -13.20 -0.98
CA PHE A 665 6.95 -12.92 -2.37
C PHE A 665 8.18 -12.43 -3.15
N ASP A 666 8.91 -11.45 -2.60
CA ASP A 666 10.11 -10.87 -3.22
C ASP A 666 11.25 -11.87 -3.38
N LEU A 667 11.33 -12.87 -2.50
CA LEU A 667 12.26 -14.00 -2.58
C LEU A 667 11.77 -15.08 -3.57
N GLY A 668 10.50 -15.04 -3.98
CA GLY A 668 9.89 -16.04 -4.85
C GLY A 668 9.63 -17.39 -4.16
N VAL A 669 9.62 -17.41 -2.81
CA VAL A 669 9.40 -18.64 -2.02
C VAL A 669 7.96 -18.78 -1.53
N MET A 670 7.12 -17.76 -1.72
CA MET A 670 5.70 -17.81 -1.41
C MET A 670 5.00 -18.91 -2.22
N GLN A 671 4.43 -19.87 -1.51
CA GLN A 671 3.61 -20.93 -2.10
C GLN A 671 2.14 -20.70 -1.79
N LEU A 672 1.29 -20.99 -2.77
CA LEU A 672 -0.15 -20.96 -2.64
C LEU A 672 -0.68 -22.39 -2.76
N ASP A 673 -1.70 -22.72 -1.98
CA ASP A 673 -2.45 -23.96 -2.14
C ASP A 673 -3.36 -23.89 -3.40
N PRO A 674 -3.99 -25.01 -3.81
CA PRO A 674 -4.92 -25.02 -4.95
C PRO A 674 -6.10 -24.06 -4.84
N GLN A 675 -6.43 -23.60 -3.62
CA GLN A 675 -7.49 -22.65 -3.31
C GLN A 675 -7.01 -21.20 -3.32
N GLY A 676 -5.70 -20.98 -3.50
CA GLY A 676 -5.08 -19.65 -3.52
C GLY A 676 -4.70 -19.11 -2.13
N LEU A 677 -4.76 -19.92 -1.08
CA LEU A 677 -4.32 -19.56 0.27
C LEU A 677 -2.80 -19.73 0.39
N ARG A 678 -2.16 -18.78 1.07
CA ARG A 678 -0.72 -18.86 1.35
C ARG A 678 -0.44 -20.04 2.27
N LEU A 679 0.51 -20.87 1.87
CA LEU A 679 1.10 -21.89 2.72
C LEU A 679 2.28 -21.29 3.49
N GLU A 680 2.45 -21.73 4.74
CA GLU A 680 3.68 -21.42 5.45
C GLU A 680 4.87 -22.04 4.69
N PRO A 681 6.00 -21.32 4.57
CA PRO A 681 7.16 -21.86 3.89
C PRO A 681 7.58 -23.19 4.54
N PRO A 682 7.75 -24.28 3.77
CA PRO A 682 8.11 -25.59 4.31
C PRO A 682 9.54 -25.63 4.88
N CYS A 683 10.35 -24.62 4.56
CA CYS A 683 11.75 -24.52 4.94
C CYS A 683 12.05 -23.13 5.51
N THR A 684 13.06 -23.05 6.37
CA THR A 684 13.58 -21.78 6.88
C THR A 684 14.35 -21.02 5.78
N TYR A 685 14.52 -19.70 5.93
CA TYR A 685 15.33 -18.93 4.99
C TYR A 685 16.78 -19.41 4.87
N ALA A 686 17.34 -19.99 5.93
CA ALA A 686 18.68 -20.58 5.93
C ALA A 686 18.74 -21.83 5.02
N GLU A 687 17.74 -22.70 5.09
CA GLU A 687 17.63 -23.89 4.22
C GLU A 687 17.43 -23.48 2.75
N TYR A 688 16.60 -22.45 2.48
CA TYR A 688 16.45 -21.90 1.13
C TYR A 688 17.78 -21.36 0.59
N TYR A 689 18.60 -20.74 1.44
CA TYR A 689 19.92 -20.28 1.05
C TYR A 689 20.86 -21.44 0.69
N GLU A 690 20.88 -22.51 1.49
CA GLU A 690 21.69 -23.71 1.21
C GLU A 690 21.28 -24.37 -0.13
N LEU A 691 19.98 -24.51 -0.37
CA LEU A 691 19.44 -25.02 -1.64
C LEU A 691 19.80 -24.13 -2.83
N ALA A 692 19.72 -22.81 -2.66
CA ALA A 692 20.10 -21.85 -3.70
C ALA A 692 21.60 -21.91 -4.02
N MET A 693 22.46 -22.10 -3.01
CA MET A 693 23.89 -22.32 -3.22
C MET A 693 24.16 -23.61 -4.00
N ALA A 694 23.50 -24.71 -3.64
CA ALA A 694 23.64 -25.98 -4.35
C ALA A 694 23.24 -25.86 -5.83
N SER A 695 22.10 -25.20 -6.12
CA SER A 695 21.67 -24.97 -7.51
C SER A 695 22.60 -24.03 -8.30
N CYS A 696 23.28 -23.09 -7.64
CA CYS A 696 24.25 -22.20 -8.30
C CYS A 696 25.56 -22.93 -8.64
N ILE A 697 25.99 -23.89 -7.82
CA ILE A 697 27.20 -24.68 -8.05
C ILE A 697 27.04 -25.59 -9.27
N ASP A 698 25.87 -26.17 -9.46
CA ASP A 698 25.57 -27.10 -10.56
C ASP A 698 25.38 -26.41 -11.92
N LYS A 699 25.20 -25.08 -11.93
CA LYS A 699 24.96 -24.27 -13.14
C LYS A 699 26.18 -23.43 -13.58
N ARG A 700 27.40 -23.87 -13.27
CA ARG A 700 28.60 -23.33 -13.94
C ARG A 700 28.59 -23.77 -15.41
N TYR A 701 27.90 -22.99 -16.24
CA TYR A 701 28.10 -23.06 -17.69
C TYR A 701 29.53 -22.61 -18.00
N PRO A 702 30.22 -23.27 -18.95
CA PRO A 702 31.58 -22.91 -19.32
C PRO A 702 31.59 -21.47 -19.84
N SER A 703 32.62 -20.75 -19.39
CA SER A 703 32.96 -19.35 -19.68
C SER A 703 32.85 -18.96 -21.15
#